data_AF-A0A401S893-F1
#
_entry.id   AF-A0A401S893-F1
#
_cell.length_a   1.000
_cell.length_b   1.000
_cell.length_c   1.000
_cell.angle_alpha   90.00
_cell.angle_beta   90.00
_cell.angle_gamma   90.00
#
_symmetry.space_group_name_H-M   'P 1'
#
loop_
_entity.id
_entity.type
_entity.pdbx_description
1 polymer ?
#
loop_
_entity_poly.entity_id
_entity_poly.type
_entity_poly.pdbx_seq_one_letter_code
_entity_poly.pdbx_strand_id
1 'polypeptide(L)'
;MPSWSRTVKERYGVAIFNFEAQRDPQLSLCVGDTVQILEKCEGWYRGCLMKNKSQRGVFPAAFVHIKEAAIERRGNRESIFSGEMPLVQEVTTTLREWGIIWRQLYTMGKKEDYHQVRSMMFDLMEWRSQLLSGTLPKDELKELKQKITSRIDYGNRILKLDLVVRDENGNIMDPDETSVISLFHAHEEATKQISERIKEEMSQTQTDSCTFARMASSPTHSLYVFVRNFVCRIGEDSELFMALYDPQKQSIISENYLVRWGSGGLPKEIDMLNNLKVVFTDLGNKDLNRDKIYLICQIVRVGRMDLKDTNQKKCTLGLRRPFGVAVMDITDIVKCKTESDEEKQHFIPFHPFMAENDFLHSLVNRVISTKTGDEKGQGLWVTMKMLVGDVSQIRKDYPHLVDRNTVVARKLGFPEIIMPGDVRNDIYITIQYGDFDKYNKTTQKNVEVIMCVCSDDGKILPNAICLGAGDKPVSEYRSVIYYQVKQPRWIETIKVAIPMEEMQRIHLRFMFRHRSSQESKDKSEKNFAMAFVRLMKEDGTTLQDGAHELLVYKFLQDTLDALFNIMMEHSDTEKYDILVFDALIYIIGLIADRKFQHFNAVLEAYIKQHFSATLAYKKLMTVLKNYLDICSEGKQCEPILRTLKALEYIFKFIVRSRSLFAQLYEEKEQVEFEESLKKLFESINNLMKSQQVTTILLQVASLKYLPSVLHDVVTVFDVKLLSQLLLEFYISIPPNKLQKQKIQSMTEIVRSELFKKKECRDILLPMMTDELKTQLDQRDEKQQNQELKYCIELLNHILEVLSQPNVGLTHDHLQWIITKLLRTVNRTVIYLGKDQSLVVSN
;
A
#
# COMPACT_ATOMS: atom_id res chain seq x y z
N MET A 1 1.33 -53.79 -61.72
CA MET A 1 1.15 -54.04 -60.28
C MET A 1 2.23 -53.28 -59.55
N PRO A 2 1.90 -52.37 -58.62
CA PRO A 2 2.93 -51.67 -57.86
C PRO A 2 3.79 -52.68 -57.09
N SER A 3 5.11 -52.52 -57.16
CA SER A 3 6.09 -53.45 -56.58
C SER A 3 6.30 -53.16 -55.10
N TRP A 4 6.30 -54.20 -54.27
CA TRP A 4 6.69 -54.09 -52.86
C TRP A 4 8.16 -53.71 -52.75
N SER A 5 8.44 -52.63 -52.02
CA SER A 5 9.80 -52.12 -51.79
C SER A 5 10.16 -52.28 -50.32
N ARG A 6 11.35 -52.82 -50.02
CA ARG A 6 11.81 -52.98 -48.63
C ARG A 6 12.05 -51.60 -48.01
N THR A 7 11.45 -51.33 -46.86
CA THR A 7 11.60 -50.03 -46.20
C THR A 7 12.98 -49.92 -45.55
N VAL A 8 13.63 -48.78 -45.68
CA VAL A 8 14.92 -48.49 -45.01
C VAL A 8 14.72 -47.58 -43.80
N LYS A 9 13.79 -46.62 -43.89
CA LYS A 9 13.50 -45.63 -42.83
C LYS A 9 12.30 -46.02 -41.97
N GLU A 10 11.21 -46.46 -42.59
CA GLU A 10 9.95 -46.81 -41.94
C GLU A 10 10.01 -48.26 -41.46
N ARG A 11 10.66 -48.48 -40.31
CA ARG A 11 10.94 -49.82 -39.77
C ARG A 11 10.06 -50.19 -38.57
N TYR A 12 9.56 -49.20 -37.85
CA TYR A 12 8.73 -49.37 -36.66
C TYR A 12 7.58 -48.37 -36.67
N GLY A 13 6.39 -48.81 -36.25
CA GLY A 13 5.22 -47.94 -36.18
C GLY A 13 4.22 -48.40 -35.13
N VAL A 14 3.29 -47.51 -34.82
CA VAL A 14 2.18 -47.75 -33.88
C VAL A 14 0.88 -47.49 -34.60
N ALA A 15 -0.07 -48.42 -34.50
CA ALA A 15 -1.40 -48.24 -35.06
C ALA A 15 -2.14 -47.10 -34.33
N ILE A 16 -2.62 -46.11 -35.07
CA ILE A 16 -3.39 -44.96 -34.57
C ILE A 16 -4.90 -45.13 -34.77
N PHE A 17 -5.31 -46.10 -35.59
CA PHE A 17 -6.71 -46.47 -35.84
C PHE A 17 -6.87 -47.99 -35.87
N ASN A 18 -8.07 -48.47 -35.53
CA ASN A 18 -8.42 -49.88 -35.63
C ASN A 18 -8.60 -50.25 -37.11
N PHE A 19 -7.99 -51.34 -37.55
CA PHE A 19 -8.12 -51.88 -38.89
C PHE A 19 -8.50 -53.36 -38.80
N GLU A 20 -9.65 -53.73 -39.37
CA GLU A 20 -10.10 -55.12 -39.43
C GLU A 20 -9.74 -55.71 -40.80
N ALA A 21 -9.00 -56.82 -40.81
CA ALA A 21 -8.65 -57.53 -42.03
C ALA A 21 -9.90 -58.15 -42.67
N GLN A 22 -10.13 -57.87 -43.95
CA GLN A 22 -11.24 -58.42 -44.72
C GLN A 22 -10.83 -59.51 -45.71
N ARG A 23 -9.55 -59.55 -46.12
CA ARG A 23 -9.01 -60.53 -47.08
C ARG A 23 -7.53 -60.81 -46.80
N ASP A 24 -7.07 -62.05 -46.98
CA ASP A 24 -5.64 -62.34 -47.00
C ASP A 24 -4.96 -61.60 -48.18
N PRO A 25 -3.78 -60.99 -47.98
CA PRO A 25 -2.89 -61.09 -46.81
C PRO A 25 -3.03 -59.93 -45.79
N GLN A 26 -4.21 -59.35 -45.55
CA GLN A 26 -4.38 -58.22 -44.61
C GLN A 26 -4.18 -58.63 -43.15
N LEU A 27 -3.57 -57.75 -42.34
CA LEU A 27 -3.34 -57.96 -40.91
C LEU A 27 -4.21 -56.99 -40.10
N SER A 28 -5.07 -57.51 -39.22
CA SER A 28 -5.87 -56.68 -38.32
C SER A 28 -4.97 -55.96 -37.31
N LEU A 29 -5.26 -54.68 -37.06
CA LEU A 29 -4.56 -53.83 -36.09
C LEU A 29 -5.56 -53.20 -35.13
N CYS A 30 -5.22 -53.16 -33.85
CA CYS A 30 -5.93 -52.33 -32.88
C CYS A 30 -5.11 -51.06 -32.56
N VAL A 31 -5.79 -49.97 -32.18
CA VAL A 31 -5.14 -48.73 -31.73
C VAL A 31 -4.14 -49.05 -30.62
N GLY A 32 -2.91 -48.59 -30.81
CA GLY A 32 -1.78 -48.82 -29.89
C GLY A 32 -0.95 -50.08 -30.18
N ASP A 33 -1.32 -50.91 -31.16
CA ASP A 33 -0.50 -52.04 -31.55
C ASP A 33 0.81 -51.59 -32.22
N THR A 34 1.91 -52.20 -31.79
CA THR A 34 3.25 -51.91 -32.30
C THR A 34 3.59 -52.88 -33.42
N VAL A 35 3.95 -52.36 -34.59
CA VAL A 35 4.21 -53.12 -35.81
C VAL A 35 5.63 -52.93 -36.31
N GLN A 36 6.23 -54.02 -36.78
CA GLN A 36 7.48 -54.03 -37.53
C GLN A 36 7.16 -53.95 -39.02
N ILE A 37 7.60 -52.89 -39.69
CA ILE A 37 7.35 -52.67 -41.12
C ILE A 37 8.54 -53.23 -41.91
N LEU A 38 8.23 -54.09 -42.89
CA LEU A 38 9.22 -54.78 -43.73
C LEU A 38 9.23 -54.21 -45.15
N GLU A 39 8.04 -54.02 -45.74
CA GLU A 39 7.87 -53.59 -47.12
C GLU A 39 6.77 -52.51 -47.21
N LYS A 40 6.83 -51.69 -48.26
CA LYS A 40 5.85 -50.65 -48.58
C LYS A 40 5.42 -50.77 -50.05
N CYS A 41 4.13 -50.56 -50.29
CA CYS A 41 3.52 -50.52 -51.62
C CYS A 41 2.36 -49.52 -51.59
N GLU A 42 2.45 -48.43 -52.37
CA GLU A 42 1.40 -47.40 -52.60
C GLU A 42 0.27 -47.32 -51.54
N GLY A 43 0.58 -46.72 -50.39
CA GLY A 43 -0.40 -46.50 -49.31
C GLY A 43 -0.62 -47.68 -48.36
N TRP A 44 0.07 -48.80 -48.56
CA TRP A 44 0.07 -49.99 -47.71
C TRP A 44 1.47 -50.33 -47.20
N TYR A 45 1.52 -50.84 -45.98
CA TYR A 45 2.69 -51.47 -45.39
C TYR A 45 2.48 -52.98 -45.31
N ARG A 46 3.58 -53.73 -45.37
CA ARG A 46 3.63 -55.15 -45.05
C ARG A 46 4.57 -55.34 -43.88
N GLY A 47 4.10 -56.06 -42.87
CA GLY A 47 4.82 -56.19 -41.62
C GLY A 47 4.27 -57.27 -40.71
N CYS A 48 4.72 -57.27 -39.46
CA CYS A 48 4.18 -58.12 -38.41
C CYS A 48 3.98 -57.35 -37.10
N LEU A 49 3.14 -57.89 -36.23
CA LEU A 49 2.98 -57.39 -34.86
C LEU A 49 4.23 -57.70 -34.04
N MET A 50 4.70 -56.73 -33.26
CA MET A 50 5.87 -56.92 -32.39
C MET A 50 5.62 -57.92 -31.27
N LYS A 51 4.38 -57.97 -30.74
CA LYS A 51 3.96 -58.96 -29.75
C LYS A 51 3.95 -60.39 -30.31
N ASN A 52 3.69 -60.54 -31.61
CA ASN A 52 3.63 -61.85 -32.27
C ASN A 52 4.16 -61.79 -33.71
N LYS A 53 5.47 -62.03 -33.87
CA LYS A 53 6.17 -61.96 -35.17
C LYS A 53 5.70 -62.99 -36.20
N SER A 54 4.91 -63.99 -35.79
CA SER A 54 4.31 -64.99 -36.68
C SER A 54 3.14 -64.44 -37.49
N GLN A 55 2.43 -63.45 -36.96
CA GLN A 55 1.32 -62.78 -37.64
C GLN A 55 1.86 -61.72 -38.59
N ARG A 56 1.94 -62.06 -39.87
CA ARG A 56 2.42 -61.21 -40.96
C ARG A 56 1.28 -60.89 -41.91
N GLY A 57 1.22 -59.64 -42.36
CA GLY A 57 0.27 -59.24 -43.38
C GLY A 57 0.44 -57.80 -43.81
N VAL A 58 -0.53 -57.30 -44.56
CA VAL A 58 -0.57 -55.94 -45.10
C VAL A 58 -1.58 -55.08 -44.34
N PHE A 59 -1.24 -53.83 -44.10
CA PHE A 59 -2.08 -52.88 -43.38
C PHE A 59 -1.91 -51.47 -43.96
N PRO A 60 -2.95 -50.60 -43.91
CA PRO A 60 -2.88 -49.27 -44.50
C PRO A 60 -1.81 -48.41 -43.83
N ALA A 61 -1.01 -47.72 -44.62
CA ALA A 61 0.02 -46.81 -44.13
C ALA A 61 -0.58 -45.64 -43.33
N ALA A 62 -1.78 -45.17 -43.70
CA ALA A 62 -2.48 -44.10 -43.00
C ALA A 62 -2.92 -44.47 -41.58
N PHE A 63 -2.99 -45.76 -41.23
CA PHE A 63 -3.44 -46.24 -39.93
C PHE A 63 -2.28 -46.43 -38.96
N VAL A 64 -1.04 -46.18 -39.39
CA VAL A 64 0.18 -46.42 -38.61
C VAL A 64 1.02 -45.16 -38.55
N HIS A 65 1.29 -44.70 -37.33
CA HIS A 65 2.24 -43.62 -37.06
C HIS A 65 3.66 -44.20 -36.93
N ILE A 66 4.58 -43.73 -37.76
CA ILE A 66 5.98 -44.18 -37.75
C ILE A 66 6.70 -43.63 -36.53
N LYS A 67 7.46 -44.47 -35.84
CA LYS A 67 8.30 -44.08 -34.70
C LYS A 67 9.76 -44.42 -34.98
N GLU A 68 10.67 -43.73 -34.32
CA GLU A 68 12.10 -44.04 -34.41
C GLU A 68 12.39 -45.46 -33.92
N ALA A 69 13.35 -46.11 -34.57
CA ALA A 69 13.68 -47.50 -34.31
C ALA A 69 15.20 -47.67 -34.16
N ALA A 70 15.63 -48.34 -33.09
CA ALA A 70 17.01 -48.79 -32.93
C ALA A 70 17.16 -50.16 -33.63
N ILE A 71 18.20 -50.32 -34.45
CA ILE A 71 18.45 -51.55 -35.20
C ILE A 71 19.72 -52.20 -34.67
N GLU A 72 19.58 -53.35 -34.01
CA GLU A 72 20.72 -54.18 -33.64
C GLU A 72 20.89 -55.31 -34.66
N ARG A 73 22.14 -55.51 -35.10
CA ARG A 73 22.52 -56.60 -36.00
C ARG A 73 23.36 -57.63 -35.25
N ARG A 74 22.71 -58.66 -34.69
CA ARG A 74 23.39 -59.90 -34.27
C ARG A 74 23.36 -60.91 -35.43
N GLY A 75 24.43 -60.93 -36.23
CA GLY A 75 24.60 -61.87 -37.36
C GLY A 75 23.53 -61.71 -38.47
N ASN A 76 22.95 -62.82 -38.93
CA ASN A 76 21.92 -62.85 -40.00
C ASN A 76 20.50 -62.42 -39.56
N ARG A 77 20.31 -61.97 -38.30
CA ARG A 77 19.00 -61.53 -37.77
C ARG A 77 19.05 -60.02 -37.47
N GLU A 78 18.19 -59.24 -38.13
CA GLU A 78 17.94 -57.83 -37.78
C GLU A 78 16.88 -57.79 -36.66
N SER A 79 17.24 -57.30 -35.47
CA SER A 79 16.29 -56.99 -34.39
C SER A 79 16.00 -55.49 -34.36
N ILE A 80 14.72 -55.15 -34.43
CA ILE A 80 14.23 -53.78 -34.46
C ILE A 80 13.57 -53.48 -33.12
N PHE A 81 14.06 -52.44 -32.44
CA PHE A 81 13.57 -51.96 -31.16
C PHE A 81 13.01 -50.55 -31.31
N SER A 82 12.20 -50.11 -30.35
CA SER A 82 11.79 -48.71 -30.27
C SER A 82 13.03 -47.83 -30.03
N GLY A 83 13.08 -46.64 -30.63
CA GLY A 83 14.11 -45.63 -30.36
C GLY A 83 13.85 -44.83 -29.07
N GLU A 84 12.75 -45.11 -28.36
CA GLU A 84 12.42 -44.48 -27.08
C GLU A 84 13.47 -44.80 -26.01
N MET A 85 13.66 -43.89 -25.05
CA MET A 85 14.58 -44.08 -23.92
C MET A 85 14.34 -45.44 -23.23
N PRO A 86 15.38 -46.23 -22.89
CA PRO A 86 15.22 -47.59 -22.36
C PRO A 86 14.26 -47.69 -21.17
N LEU A 87 14.33 -46.73 -20.24
CA LEU A 87 13.43 -46.68 -19.07
C LEU A 87 11.95 -46.51 -19.44
N VAL A 88 11.63 -45.81 -20.53
CA VAL A 88 10.23 -45.70 -21.01
C VAL A 88 9.72 -47.03 -21.54
N GLN A 89 10.60 -47.78 -22.22
CA GLN A 89 10.28 -49.12 -22.71
C GLN A 89 10.04 -50.06 -21.54
N GLU A 90 10.91 -49.98 -20.53
CA GLU A 90 10.81 -50.75 -19.30
C GLU A 90 9.50 -50.48 -18.55
N VAL A 91 9.14 -49.22 -18.29
CA VAL A 91 7.85 -48.88 -17.66
C VAL A 91 6.68 -49.47 -18.46
N THR A 92 6.77 -49.45 -19.79
CA THR A 92 5.73 -50.00 -20.66
C THR A 92 5.63 -51.53 -20.55
N THR A 93 6.75 -52.25 -20.42
CA THR A 93 6.75 -53.71 -20.22
C THR A 93 6.28 -54.07 -18.82
N THR A 94 6.76 -53.37 -17.79
CA THR A 94 6.34 -53.56 -16.39
C THR A 94 4.83 -53.38 -16.24
N LEU A 95 4.25 -52.31 -16.80
CA LEU A 95 2.80 -52.08 -16.74
C LEU A 95 1.99 -53.19 -17.44
N ARG A 96 2.53 -53.80 -18.50
CA ARG A 96 1.87 -54.93 -19.19
C ARG A 96 1.89 -56.19 -18.33
N GLU A 97 3.02 -56.51 -17.73
CA GLU A 97 3.18 -57.66 -16.84
C GLU A 97 2.34 -57.49 -15.58
N TRP A 98 2.46 -56.34 -14.91
CA TRP A 98 1.64 -56.01 -13.74
C TRP A 98 0.16 -55.98 -14.09
N GLY A 99 -0.24 -55.52 -15.28
CA GLY A 99 -1.63 -55.54 -15.73
C GLY A 99 -2.21 -56.96 -15.91
N ILE A 100 -1.39 -57.97 -16.19
CA ILE A 100 -1.83 -59.38 -16.20
C ILE A 100 -2.05 -59.84 -14.76
N ILE A 101 -1.08 -59.61 -13.88
CA ILE A 101 -1.14 -60.02 -12.46
C ILE A 101 -2.26 -59.29 -11.72
N TRP A 102 -2.45 -58.00 -11.99
CA TRP A 102 -3.51 -57.16 -11.41
C TRP A 102 -4.91 -57.72 -11.71
N ARG A 103 -5.14 -58.19 -12.95
CA ARG A 103 -6.38 -58.91 -13.31
C ARG A 103 -6.51 -60.23 -12.56
N GLN A 104 -5.42 -60.96 -12.35
CA GLN A 104 -5.42 -62.18 -11.54
C GLN A 104 -5.74 -61.89 -10.07
N LEU A 105 -5.15 -60.86 -9.47
CA LEU A 105 -5.41 -60.43 -8.09
C LEU A 105 -6.90 -60.11 -7.86
N TYR A 106 -7.54 -59.46 -8.84
CA TYR A 106 -8.98 -59.22 -8.84
C TYR A 106 -9.77 -60.54 -8.83
N THR A 107 -9.44 -61.48 -9.73
CA THR A 107 -10.13 -62.79 -9.77
C THR A 107 -9.89 -63.66 -8.53
N MET A 108 -8.76 -63.47 -7.85
CA MET A 108 -8.40 -64.19 -6.62
C MET A 108 -8.96 -63.53 -5.35
N GLY A 109 -9.67 -62.39 -5.46
CA GLY A 109 -10.32 -61.71 -4.34
C GLY A 109 -9.38 -60.96 -3.38
N LYS A 110 -8.11 -60.75 -3.76
CA LYS A 110 -7.12 -60.03 -2.92
C LYS A 110 -7.23 -58.51 -3.12
N LYS A 111 -8.14 -57.87 -2.37
CA LYS A 111 -8.47 -56.45 -2.56
C LYS A 111 -7.32 -55.49 -2.22
N GLU A 112 -6.56 -55.76 -1.15
CA GLU A 112 -5.47 -54.88 -0.72
C GLU A 112 -4.35 -54.81 -1.78
N ASP A 113 -3.81 -55.97 -2.17
CA ASP A 113 -2.80 -56.08 -3.24
C ASP A 113 -3.31 -55.47 -4.57
N TYR A 114 -4.59 -55.66 -4.89
CA TYR A 114 -5.22 -55.08 -6.09
C TYR A 114 -5.21 -53.54 -6.07
N HIS A 115 -5.60 -52.92 -4.95
CA HIS A 115 -5.60 -51.46 -4.82
C HIS A 115 -4.18 -50.89 -4.79
N GLN A 116 -3.26 -51.56 -4.11
CA GLN A 116 -1.86 -51.15 -4.04
C GLN A 116 -1.20 -51.17 -5.43
N VAL A 117 -1.33 -52.27 -6.17
CA VAL A 117 -0.77 -52.40 -7.53
C VAL A 117 -1.43 -51.41 -8.49
N ARG A 118 -2.75 -51.19 -8.39
CA ARG A 118 -3.46 -50.18 -9.20
C ARG A 118 -2.88 -48.78 -8.99
N SER A 119 -2.63 -48.40 -7.75
CA SER A 119 -2.06 -47.10 -7.41
C SER A 119 -0.66 -46.93 -8.04
N MET A 120 0.21 -47.93 -7.83
CA MET A 120 1.56 -47.90 -8.41
C MET A 120 1.55 -47.88 -9.95
N MET A 121 0.59 -48.57 -10.59
CA MET A 121 0.44 -48.53 -12.05
C MET A 121 0.07 -47.13 -12.55
N PHE A 122 -0.81 -46.40 -11.85
CA PHE A 122 -1.13 -45.01 -12.22
C PHE A 122 0.06 -44.07 -12.03
N ASP A 123 0.79 -44.20 -10.92
CA ASP A 123 2.03 -43.45 -10.68
C ASP A 123 3.00 -43.64 -11.85
N LEU A 124 3.24 -44.89 -12.26
CA LEU A 124 4.13 -45.23 -13.36
C LEU A 124 3.64 -44.70 -14.72
N MET A 125 2.32 -44.69 -14.98
CA MET A 125 1.75 -44.11 -16.20
C MET A 125 1.99 -42.61 -16.28
N GLU A 126 1.82 -41.90 -15.17
CA GLU A 126 2.06 -40.46 -15.07
C GLU A 126 3.54 -40.13 -15.21
N TRP A 127 4.41 -40.83 -14.49
CA TRP A 127 5.86 -40.64 -14.62
C TRP A 127 6.38 -40.97 -16.01
N ARG A 128 5.80 -41.97 -16.70
CA ARG A 128 6.08 -42.23 -18.11
C ARG A 128 5.68 -41.06 -19.01
N SER A 129 4.54 -40.41 -18.73
CA SER A 129 4.12 -39.19 -19.44
C SER A 129 5.13 -38.05 -19.24
N GLN A 130 5.59 -37.85 -18.01
CA GLN A 130 6.59 -36.83 -17.66
C GLN A 130 7.97 -37.10 -18.29
N LEU A 131 8.39 -38.37 -18.38
CA LEU A 131 9.62 -38.73 -19.09
C LEU A 131 9.55 -38.39 -20.58
N LEU A 132 8.36 -38.52 -21.20
CA LEU A 132 8.15 -38.26 -22.62
C LEU A 132 7.88 -36.79 -22.93
N SER A 133 7.53 -35.96 -21.94
CA SER A 133 7.23 -34.55 -22.17
C SER A 133 8.45 -33.72 -22.57
N GLY A 134 9.65 -34.15 -22.17
CA GLY A 134 10.91 -33.44 -22.45
C GLY A 134 11.03 -32.06 -21.76
N THR A 135 10.13 -31.73 -20.83
CA THR A 135 10.06 -30.42 -20.17
C THR A 135 10.83 -30.31 -18.87
N LEU A 136 11.42 -31.41 -18.38
CA LEU A 136 12.07 -31.48 -17.07
C LEU A 136 13.55 -31.06 -17.13
N PRO A 137 14.04 -30.26 -16.17
CA PRO A 137 15.47 -30.01 -15.96
C PRO A 137 16.26 -31.31 -15.74
N LYS A 138 17.58 -31.28 -15.98
CA LYS A 138 18.45 -32.46 -15.84
C LYS A 138 18.42 -33.07 -14.43
N ASP A 139 18.38 -32.25 -13.39
CA ASP A 139 18.38 -32.71 -12.00
C ASP A 139 17.04 -33.38 -11.63
N GLU A 140 15.91 -32.74 -11.97
CA GLU A 140 14.58 -33.33 -11.78
C GLU A 140 14.40 -34.61 -12.60
N LEU A 141 14.96 -34.67 -13.81
CA LEU A 141 14.93 -35.87 -14.63
C LEU A 141 15.72 -37.02 -13.99
N LYS A 142 16.87 -36.72 -13.37
CA LYS A 142 17.66 -37.73 -12.65
C LYS A 142 16.90 -38.27 -11.44
N GLU A 143 16.28 -37.41 -10.64
CA GLU A 143 15.44 -37.83 -9.51
C GLU A 143 14.22 -38.64 -9.97
N LEU A 144 13.56 -38.22 -11.06
CA LEU A 144 12.41 -38.94 -11.60
C LEU A 144 12.81 -40.33 -12.09
N LYS A 145 13.97 -40.47 -12.76
CA LYS A 145 14.50 -41.78 -13.16
C LYS A 145 14.70 -42.69 -11.95
N GLN A 146 15.33 -42.20 -10.88
CA GLN A 146 15.54 -42.97 -9.65
C GLN A 146 14.22 -43.34 -8.95
N LYS A 147 13.22 -42.44 -8.96
CA LYS A 147 11.88 -42.73 -8.42
C LYS A 147 11.20 -43.85 -9.20
N ILE A 148 11.20 -43.79 -10.53
CA ILE A 148 10.60 -44.80 -11.40
C ILE A 148 11.24 -46.17 -11.17
N THR A 149 12.58 -46.27 -11.24
CA THR A 149 13.29 -47.54 -11.05
C THR A 149 13.00 -48.13 -9.68
N SER A 150 13.09 -47.31 -8.63
CA SER A 150 12.82 -47.78 -7.27
C SER A 150 11.39 -48.29 -7.05
N ARG A 151 10.40 -47.70 -7.74
CA ARG A 151 9.00 -48.12 -7.64
C ARG A 151 8.75 -49.41 -8.43
N ILE A 152 9.39 -49.57 -9.59
CA ILE A 152 9.37 -50.82 -10.37
C ILE A 152 9.97 -51.95 -9.54
N ASP A 153 11.15 -51.74 -8.97
CA ASP A 153 11.89 -52.78 -8.24
C ASP A 153 11.13 -53.20 -6.97
N TYR A 154 10.53 -52.23 -6.27
CA TYR A 154 9.61 -52.49 -5.16
C TYR A 154 8.37 -53.28 -5.60
N GLY A 155 7.70 -52.84 -6.66
CA GLY A 155 6.50 -53.51 -7.16
C GLY A 155 6.77 -54.93 -7.66
N ASN A 156 7.90 -55.16 -8.34
CA ASN A 156 8.35 -56.49 -8.74
C ASN A 156 8.58 -57.39 -7.53
N ARG A 157 9.19 -56.85 -6.46
CA ARG A 157 9.43 -57.60 -5.23
C ARG A 157 8.13 -58.05 -4.55
N ILE A 158 7.13 -57.17 -4.43
CA ILE A 158 5.83 -57.53 -3.82
C ILE A 158 5.01 -58.48 -4.70
N LEU A 159 5.12 -58.33 -6.03
CA LEU A 159 4.47 -59.19 -7.01
C LEU A 159 5.23 -60.51 -7.25
N LYS A 160 6.37 -60.71 -6.57
CA LYS A 160 7.26 -61.88 -6.69
C LYS A 160 7.77 -62.12 -8.12
N LEU A 161 8.04 -61.02 -8.82
CA LEU A 161 8.73 -60.99 -10.10
C LEU A 161 10.24 -60.89 -9.91
N ASP A 162 10.99 -61.17 -10.98
CA ASP A 162 12.44 -61.10 -10.98
C ASP A 162 12.93 -59.66 -10.77
N LEU A 163 13.98 -59.52 -9.97
CA LEU A 163 14.61 -58.23 -9.69
C LEU A 163 15.60 -57.88 -10.81
N VAL A 164 15.50 -56.66 -11.32
CA VAL A 164 16.43 -56.14 -12.33
C VAL A 164 17.54 -55.35 -11.64
N VAL A 165 18.79 -55.72 -11.89
CA VAL A 165 19.96 -55.07 -11.29
C VAL A 165 20.39 -53.87 -12.14
N ARG A 166 20.65 -52.73 -11.50
CA ARG A 166 20.88 -51.45 -12.18
C ARG A 166 22.23 -50.83 -11.80
N ASP A 167 22.77 -50.02 -12.71
CA ASP A 167 23.95 -49.17 -12.47
C ASP A 167 23.59 -47.90 -11.66
N GLU A 168 24.60 -47.09 -11.27
CA GLU A 168 24.41 -45.82 -10.54
C GLU A 168 23.54 -44.79 -11.29
N ASN A 169 23.37 -44.96 -12.60
CA ASN A 169 22.59 -44.08 -13.47
C ASN A 169 21.17 -44.61 -13.72
N GLY A 170 20.81 -45.76 -13.14
CA GLY A 170 19.49 -46.38 -13.25
C GLY A 170 19.28 -47.21 -14.52
N ASN A 171 20.33 -47.49 -15.29
CA ASN A 171 20.26 -48.38 -16.45
C ASN A 171 20.38 -49.84 -16.02
N ILE A 172 19.79 -50.74 -16.79
CA ILE A 172 19.88 -52.19 -16.56
C ILE A 172 21.32 -52.65 -16.82
N MET A 173 21.92 -53.37 -15.88
CA MET A 173 23.26 -53.95 -16.06
C MET A 173 23.22 -55.15 -17.01
N ASP A 174 24.07 -55.15 -18.04
CA ASP A 174 24.22 -56.30 -18.94
C ASP A 174 25.08 -57.39 -18.26
N PRO A 175 24.55 -58.62 -18.05
CA PRO A 175 25.31 -59.73 -17.51
C PRO A 175 26.51 -60.14 -18.37
N ASP A 176 26.48 -59.87 -19.68
CA ASP A 176 27.56 -60.23 -20.61
C ASP A 176 28.72 -59.21 -20.57
N GLU A 177 28.46 -57.96 -20.13
CA GLU A 177 29.47 -56.89 -20.04
C GLU A 177 30.01 -56.67 -18.62
N THR A 178 29.34 -57.20 -17.59
CA THR A 178 29.66 -56.94 -16.19
C THR A 178 30.30 -58.14 -15.51
N SER A 179 31.26 -57.90 -14.61
CA SER A 179 31.92 -59.00 -13.88
C SER A 179 30.92 -59.69 -12.94
N VAL A 180 30.99 -61.01 -12.83
CA VAL A 180 30.10 -61.83 -11.97
C VAL A 180 30.10 -61.34 -10.52
N ILE A 181 31.26 -60.87 -10.02
CA ILE A 181 31.42 -60.37 -8.66
C ILE A 181 30.72 -59.00 -8.50
N SER A 182 30.87 -58.12 -9.48
CA SER A 182 30.22 -56.80 -9.50
C SER A 182 28.70 -56.93 -9.58
N LEU A 183 28.21 -57.87 -10.39
CA LEU A 183 26.78 -58.15 -10.52
C LEU A 183 26.21 -58.74 -9.22
N PHE A 184 26.95 -59.61 -8.54
CA PHE A 184 26.55 -60.14 -7.23
C PHE A 184 26.43 -59.03 -6.17
N HIS A 185 27.42 -58.13 -6.06
CA HIS A 185 27.35 -57.02 -5.11
C HIS A 185 26.22 -56.05 -5.43
N ALA A 186 26.00 -55.72 -6.70
CA ALA A 186 24.89 -54.86 -7.11
C ALA A 186 23.53 -55.51 -6.81
N HIS A 187 23.41 -56.84 -6.95
CA HIS A 187 22.22 -57.58 -6.55
C HIS A 187 22.00 -57.59 -5.03
N GLU A 188 23.07 -57.78 -4.24
CA GLU A 188 23.03 -57.73 -2.77
C GLU A 188 22.57 -56.34 -2.27
N GLU A 189 23.13 -55.28 -2.86
CA GLU A 189 22.78 -53.90 -2.53
C GLU A 189 21.34 -53.55 -2.90
N ALA A 190 20.90 -53.89 -4.13
CA ALA A 190 19.52 -53.68 -4.55
C ALA A 190 18.53 -54.44 -3.65
N THR A 191 18.85 -55.68 -3.27
CA THR A 191 18.02 -56.48 -2.36
C THR A 191 17.92 -55.83 -0.98
N LYS A 192 19.03 -55.29 -0.46
CA LYS A 192 19.06 -54.59 0.83
C LYS A 192 18.20 -53.33 0.81
N GLN A 193 18.38 -52.46 -0.19
CA GLN A 193 17.61 -51.22 -0.35
C GLN A 193 16.10 -51.49 -0.45
N ILE A 194 15.70 -52.50 -1.21
CA ILE A 194 14.28 -52.88 -1.34
C ILE A 194 13.74 -53.45 -0.03
N SER A 195 14.54 -54.23 0.70
CA SER A 195 14.12 -54.78 2.00
C SER A 195 13.94 -53.71 3.08
N GLU A 196 14.76 -52.66 3.06
CA GLU A 196 14.62 -51.50 3.94
C GLU A 196 13.33 -50.72 3.61
N ARG A 197 13.05 -50.46 2.33
CA ARG A 197 11.79 -49.84 1.91
C ARG A 197 10.54 -50.66 2.25
N ILE A 198 10.61 -51.99 2.15
CA ILE A 198 9.50 -52.85 2.58
C ILE A 198 9.24 -52.67 4.08
N LYS A 199 10.29 -52.55 4.92
CA LYS A 199 10.12 -52.27 6.35
C LYS A 199 9.53 -50.87 6.59
N GLU A 200 9.91 -49.87 5.79
CA GLU A 200 9.36 -48.51 5.84
C GLU A 200 7.88 -48.46 5.41
N GLU A 201 7.46 -49.20 4.37
CA GLU A 201 6.06 -49.25 3.95
C GLU A 201 5.18 -50.15 4.85
N MET A 202 5.73 -51.26 5.39
CA MET A 202 5.02 -52.12 6.35
C MET A 202 4.76 -51.43 7.69
N SER A 203 5.59 -50.46 8.07
CA SER A 203 5.34 -49.58 9.23
C SER A 203 4.35 -48.46 8.92
N GLN A 204 4.06 -48.18 7.65
CA GLN A 204 3.03 -47.23 7.21
C GLN A 204 1.64 -47.87 7.04
N THR A 205 1.54 -49.20 6.89
CA THR A 205 0.26 -49.91 6.62
C THR A 205 -0.54 -50.29 7.87
N GLN A 206 -0.04 -50.06 9.09
CA GLN A 206 -0.79 -50.28 10.34
C GLN A 206 -1.41 -49.03 10.95
N THR A 207 -1.46 -47.92 10.23
CA THR A 207 -2.09 -46.71 10.75
C THR A 207 -2.85 -45.93 9.68
N ASP A 208 -4.18 -46.07 9.73
CA ASP A 208 -5.14 -45.01 9.35
C ASP A 208 -4.93 -43.69 10.14
N SER A 209 -3.85 -43.58 10.93
CA SER A 209 -3.33 -42.33 11.52
C SER A 209 -2.38 -41.54 10.60
N CYS A 210 -2.05 -42.04 9.40
CA CYS A 210 -1.04 -41.40 8.54
C CYS A 210 -1.49 -40.04 7.96
N THR A 211 -2.79 -39.78 7.80
CA THR A 211 -3.28 -38.44 7.40
C THR A 211 -3.04 -37.43 8.52
N PHE A 212 -3.29 -37.80 9.78
CA PHE A 212 -2.99 -36.98 10.95
C PHE A 212 -1.48 -36.82 11.19
N ALA A 213 -0.67 -37.85 10.93
CA ALA A 213 0.78 -37.79 11.08
C ALA A 213 1.46 -36.95 9.98
N ARG A 214 0.96 -36.99 8.74
CA ARG A 214 1.39 -36.09 7.65
C ARG A 214 0.99 -34.65 7.93
N MET A 215 -0.22 -34.40 8.45
CA MET A 215 -0.65 -33.05 8.87
C MET A 215 0.14 -32.52 10.08
N ALA A 216 0.51 -33.36 11.03
CA ALA A 216 1.33 -32.96 12.17
C ALA A 216 2.80 -32.68 11.79
N SER A 217 3.30 -33.24 10.69
CA SER A 217 4.68 -33.10 10.22
C SER A 217 4.87 -32.12 9.06
N SER A 218 3.81 -31.79 8.32
CA SER A 218 3.85 -30.78 7.26
C SER A 218 3.78 -29.36 7.85
N PRO A 219 4.71 -28.46 7.49
CA PRO A 219 4.77 -27.12 8.08
C PRO A 219 3.68 -26.16 7.56
N THR A 220 3.03 -26.49 6.43
CA THR A 220 2.10 -25.60 5.73
C THR A 220 0.84 -26.35 5.27
N HIS A 221 -0.30 -25.74 5.55
CA HIS A 221 -1.63 -26.24 5.24
C HIS A 221 -2.38 -25.22 4.36
N SER A 222 -3.27 -25.70 3.49
CA SER A 222 -4.07 -24.82 2.63
C SER A 222 -5.53 -25.27 2.51
N LEU A 223 -6.48 -24.36 2.76
CA LEU A 223 -7.90 -24.64 2.65
C LEU A 223 -8.41 -24.33 1.24
N TYR A 224 -8.85 -25.34 0.52
CA TYR A 224 -9.54 -25.18 -0.75
C TYR A 224 -11.03 -24.91 -0.52
N VAL A 225 -11.55 -23.86 -1.15
CA VAL A 225 -12.97 -23.49 -1.11
C VAL A 225 -13.46 -23.29 -2.55
N PHE A 226 -14.53 -23.98 -2.89
CA PHE A 226 -15.20 -23.85 -4.18
C PHE A 226 -16.65 -23.40 -3.98
N VAL A 227 -16.97 -22.23 -4.53
CA VAL A 227 -18.32 -21.66 -4.47
C VAL A 227 -19.16 -22.31 -5.57
N ARG A 228 -20.13 -23.14 -5.17
CA ARG A 228 -21.03 -23.85 -6.09
C ARG A 228 -22.16 -22.95 -6.58
N ASN A 229 -22.74 -22.18 -5.66
CA ASN A 229 -23.87 -21.33 -5.97
C ASN A 229 -24.00 -20.20 -4.94
N PHE A 230 -24.56 -19.07 -5.36
CA PHE A 230 -24.90 -17.96 -4.48
C PHE A 230 -26.34 -17.53 -4.75
N VAL A 231 -27.20 -17.71 -3.75
CA VAL A 231 -28.65 -17.51 -3.87
C VAL A 231 -29.04 -16.30 -3.01
N CYS A 232 -28.95 -15.10 -3.59
CA CYS A 232 -29.41 -13.87 -2.95
C CYS A 232 -29.93 -12.85 -3.99
N ARG A 233 -31.08 -12.22 -3.72
CA ARG A 233 -31.65 -11.18 -4.58
C ARG A 233 -31.13 -9.81 -4.17
N ILE A 234 -29.98 -9.40 -4.71
CA ILE A 234 -29.36 -8.11 -4.38
C ILE A 234 -29.95 -6.95 -5.22
N GLY A 235 -30.30 -7.22 -6.49
CA GLY A 235 -30.93 -6.24 -7.39
C GLY A 235 -29.99 -5.15 -7.95
N GLU A 236 -28.75 -5.09 -7.49
CA GLU A 236 -27.68 -4.20 -7.97
C GLU A 236 -26.38 -5.01 -8.15
N ASP A 237 -25.40 -4.43 -8.84
CA ASP A 237 -24.06 -5.01 -8.89
C ASP A 237 -23.46 -5.08 -7.48
N SER A 238 -22.68 -6.12 -7.19
CA SER A 238 -22.19 -6.40 -5.83
C SER A 238 -20.80 -7.01 -5.82
N GLU A 239 -20.11 -6.85 -4.70
CA GLU A 239 -18.78 -7.36 -4.41
C GLU A 239 -18.90 -8.31 -3.22
N LEU A 240 -18.45 -9.55 -3.41
CA LEU A 240 -18.43 -10.59 -2.37
C LEU A 240 -16.99 -10.75 -1.88
N PHE A 241 -16.76 -10.48 -0.60
CA PHE A 241 -15.45 -10.62 0.05
C PHE A 241 -15.45 -11.83 0.98
N MET A 242 -14.73 -12.88 0.59
CA MET A 242 -14.60 -14.10 1.39
C MET A 242 -13.24 -14.16 2.11
N ALA A 243 -13.23 -14.39 3.42
CA ALA A 243 -11.99 -14.49 4.18
C ALA A 243 -12.13 -15.37 5.42
N LEU A 244 -10.99 -15.80 5.96
CA LEU A 244 -10.91 -16.51 7.24
C LEU A 244 -10.90 -15.51 8.40
N TYR A 245 -11.69 -15.76 9.43
CA TYR A 245 -11.89 -14.86 10.56
C TYR A 245 -11.61 -15.56 11.90
N ASP A 246 -10.89 -14.86 12.77
CA ASP A 246 -10.65 -15.24 14.16
C ASP A 246 -11.60 -14.48 15.10
N PRO A 247 -12.52 -15.17 15.79
CA PRO A 247 -13.44 -14.54 16.73
C PRO A 247 -12.78 -14.09 18.04
N GLN A 248 -11.67 -14.72 18.48
CA GLN A 248 -10.98 -14.35 19.71
C GLN A 248 -10.21 -13.05 19.53
N LYS A 249 -9.49 -12.92 18.41
CA LYS A 249 -8.75 -11.71 18.05
C LYS A 249 -9.59 -10.66 17.32
N GLN A 250 -10.84 -10.98 16.99
CA GLN A 250 -11.75 -10.18 16.18
C GLN A 250 -11.12 -9.63 14.88
N SER A 251 -10.30 -10.45 14.22
CA SER A 251 -9.50 -10.05 13.07
C SER A 251 -9.57 -11.05 11.92
N ILE A 252 -9.41 -10.54 10.70
CA ILE A 252 -9.31 -11.35 9.48
C ILE A 252 -7.89 -11.95 9.43
N ILE A 253 -7.78 -13.21 9.05
CA ILE A 253 -6.53 -13.98 9.01
C ILE A 253 -5.92 -14.00 7.61
N SER A 254 -6.76 -14.05 6.57
CA SER A 254 -6.35 -14.21 5.17
C SER A 254 -6.64 -12.97 4.32
N GLU A 255 -6.04 -12.90 3.15
CA GLU A 255 -6.53 -12.01 2.08
C GLU A 255 -8.00 -12.27 1.78
N ASN A 256 -8.72 -11.22 1.40
CA ASN A 256 -10.09 -11.34 0.93
C ASN A 256 -10.10 -11.92 -0.48
N TYR A 257 -10.87 -12.97 -0.74
CA TYR A 257 -11.20 -13.42 -2.08
C TYR A 257 -12.38 -12.60 -2.60
N LEU A 258 -12.16 -11.85 -3.69
CA LEU A 258 -13.14 -10.92 -4.25
C LEU A 258 -13.83 -11.52 -5.48
N VAL A 259 -15.15 -11.63 -5.42
CA VAL A 259 -15.99 -12.01 -6.57
C VAL A 259 -16.93 -10.86 -6.92
N ARG A 260 -16.86 -10.40 -8.19
CA ARG A 260 -17.76 -9.35 -8.72
C ARG A 260 -19.06 -9.98 -9.24
N TRP A 261 -20.14 -9.75 -8.52
CA TRP A 261 -21.47 -10.25 -8.81
C TRP A 261 -22.29 -9.21 -9.59
N GLY A 262 -22.92 -9.61 -10.69
CA GLY A 262 -23.76 -8.76 -11.49
C GLY A 262 -25.19 -8.65 -10.95
N SER A 263 -25.85 -7.52 -11.24
CA SER A 263 -27.27 -7.27 -10.95
C SER A 263 -28.23 -8.34 -11.49
N GLY A 264 -27.86 -9.07 -12.55
CA GLY A 264 -28.61 -10.18 -13.13
C GLY A 264 -28.53 -11.51 -12.36
N GLY A 265 -27.80 -11.57 -11.23
CA GLY A 265 -27.66 -12.80 -10.43
C GLY A 265 -26.60 -13.77 -10.95
N LEU A 266 -25.68 -13.32 -11.80
CA LEU A 266 -24.53 -14.07 -12.29
C LEU A 266 -23.24 -13.27 -12.06
N PRO A 267 -22.07 -13.91 -11.93
CA PRO A 267 -20.77 -13.23 -11.96
C PRO A 267 -20.62 -12.33 -13.20
N LYS A 268 -19.97 -11.17 -13.05
CA LYS A 268 -19.77 -10.23 -14.17
C LYS A 268 -18.87 -10.77 -15.29
N GLU A 269 -17.93 -11.64 -14.94
CA GLU A 269 -17.04 -12.30 -15.90
C GLU A 269 -17.56 -13.72 -16.15
N ILE A 270 -18.02 -13.99 -17.37
CA ILE A 270 -18.62 -15.27 -17.79
C ILE A 270 -17.60 -16.41 -17.66
N ASP A 271 -16.32 -16.14 -17.87
CA ASP A 271 -15.22 -17.10 -17.72
C ASP A 271 -15.03 -17.59 -16.27
N MET A 272 -15.51 -16.82 -15.27
CA MET A 272 -15.42 -17.20 -13.86
C MET A 272 -16.52 -18.18 -13.40
N LEU A 273 -17.58 -18.41 -14.19
CA LEU A 273 -18.71 -19.29 -13.81
C LEU A 273 -18.26 -20.70 -13.41
N ASN A 274 -17.21 -21.22 -14.05
CA ASN A 274 -16.66 -22.54 -13.77
C ASN A 274 -15.42 -22.51 -12.87
N ASN A 275 -14.98 -21.32 -12.43
CA ASN A 275 -13.71 -21.14 -11.72
C ASN A 275 -13.84 -20.27 -10.46
N LEU A 276 -14.95 -20.37 -9.72
CA LEU A 276 -15.12 -19.73 -8.40
C LEU A 276 -14.37 -20.51 -7.29
N LYS A 277 -13.11 -20.83 -7.54
CA LYS A 277 -12.25 -21.64 -6.68
C LYS A 277 -11.17 -20.75 -6.06
N VAL A 278 -11.02 -20.85 -4.74
CA VAL A 278 -9.94 -20.19 -4.02
C VAL A 278 -9.23 -21.18 -3.11
N VAL A 279 -7.90 -21.05 -3.04
CA VAL A 279 -7.07 -21.73 -2.05
C VAL A 279 -6.55 -20.70 -1.06
N PHE A 280 -6.95 -20.84 0.21
CA PHE A 280 -6.35 -20.10 1.31
C PHE A 280 -5.07 -20.79 1.76
N THR A 281 -3.92 -20.15 1.60
CA THR A 281 -2.59 -20.77 1.80
C THR A 281 -1.86 -20.23 3.02
N ASP A 282 -0.72 -20.83 3.33
CA ASP A 282 0.20 -20.39 4.39
C ASP A 282 -0.39 -20.51 5.81
N LEU A 283 -1.33 -21.43 6.00
CA LEU A 283 -1.89 -21.75 7.31
C LEU A 283 -0.91 -22.64 8.07
N GLY A 284 -0.44 -22.17 9.22
CA GLY A 284 0.49 -22.90 10.09
C GLY A 284 -0.22 -23.71 11.18
N ASN A 285 0.55 -24.50 11.93
CA ASN A 285 0.01 -25.30 13.04
C ASN A 285 -0.62 -24.45 14.14
N LYS A 286 -0.11 -23.24 14.41
CA LYS A 286 -0.74 -22.26 15.31
C LYS A 286 -2.13 -21.84 14.85
N ASP A 287 -2.36 -21.77 13.54
CA ASP A 287 -3.66 -21.39 13.00
C ASP A 287 -4.65 -22.56 13.10
N LEU A 288 -4.20 -23.79 12.81
CA LEU A 288 -5.02 -25.01 12.96
C LEU A 288 -5.38 -25.31 14.43
N ASN A 289 -4.48 -24.97 15.35
CA ASN A 289 -4.68 -25.16 16.79
C ASN A 289 -5.59 -24.10 17.44
N ARG A 290 -6.09 -23.11 16.70
CA ARG A 290 -7.05 -22.12 17.25
C ARG A 290 -8.32 -22.81 17.72
N ASP A 291 -8.95 -22.24 18.75
CA ASP A 291 -10.18 -22.80 19.31
C ASP A 291 -11.31 -22.82 18.28
N LYS A 292 -11.49 -21.71 17.55
CA LYS A 292 -12.49 -21.57 16.49
C LYS A 292 -11.97 -20.75 15.30
N ILE A 293 -12.37 -21.15 14.10
CA ILE A 293 -12.11 -20.43 12.84
C ILE A 293 -13.40 -20.35 12.04
N TYR A 294 -13.71 -19.17 11.53
CA TYR A 294 -14.91 -18.93 10.72
C TYR A 294 -14.54 -18.57 9.28
N LEU A 295 -15.33 -19.05 8.33
CA LEU A 295 -15.37 -18.46 6.98
C LEU A 295 -16.43 -17.37 6.96
N ILE A 296 -16.03 -16.16 6.61
CA ILE A 296 -16.95 -15.02 6.46
C ILE A 296 -17.05 -14.62 4.99
N CYS A 297 -18.24 -14.21 4.57
CA CYS A 297 -18.50 -13.59 3.27
C CYS A 297 -19.21 -12.25 3.51
N GLN A 298 -18.52 -11.14 3.28
CA GLN A 298 -19.08 -9.80 3.38
C GLN A 298 -19.59 -9.36 2.01
N ILE A 299 -20.81 -8.83 1.97
CA ILE A 299 -21.48 -8.45 0.74
C ILE A 299 -21.64 -6.94 0.71
N VAL A 300 -21.02 -6.32 -0.30
CA VAL A 300 -21.07 -4.88 -0.55
C VAL A 300 -21.79 -4.66 -1.87
N ARG A 301 -22.90 -3.91 -1.86
CA ARG A 301 -23.61 -3.53 -3.07
C ARG A 301 -23.02 -2.25 -3.66
N VAL A 302 -23.02 -2.14 -4.98
CA VAL A 302 -22.48 -1.02 -5.74
C VAL A 302 -23.61 -0.40 -6.56
N GLY A 303 -24.10 0.77 -6.13
CA GLY A 303 -25.33 1.32 -6.70
C GLY A 303 -25.60 2.78 -6.32
N ARG A 304 -26.89 3.11 -6.14
CA ARG A 304 -27.34 4.48 -5.76
C ARG A 304 -27.12 4.76 -4.26
N MET A 305 -27.45 5.92 -3.72
CA MET A 305 -27.34 6.15 -2.26
C MET A 305 -28.60 5.70 -1.52
N ASP A 306 -29.79 6.08 -2.02
CA ASP A 306 -31.10 5.68 -1.51
C ASP A 306 -31.87 4.83 -2.53
N LEU A 307 -32.58 3.81 -2.04
CA LEU A 307 -33.48 2.97 -2.84
C LEU A 307 -34.93 3.50 -2.88
N LYS A 308 -35.26 4.49 -2.04
CA LYS A 308 -36.63 5.01 -1.87
C LYS A 308 -36.99 6.13 -2.84
N ASP A 309 -36.01 6.75 -3.51
CA ASP A 309 -36.25 7.89 -4.42
C ASP A 309 -36.56 7.42 -5.84
N THR A 310 -37.86 7.29 -6.13
CA THR A 310 -38.41 6.91 -7.45
C THR A 310 -38.59 8.11 -8.40
N ASN A 311 -38.23 9.34 -7.99
CA ASN A 311 -38.57 10.54 -8.77
C ASN A 311 -37.40 11.08 -9.62
N GLN A 312 -37.52 10.97 -10.94
CA GLN A 312 -37.02 11.77 -12.09
C GLN A 312 -35.67 12.54 -12.05
N LYS A 313 -34.90 12.54 -10.97
CA LYS A 313 -33.60 13.21 -10.85
C LYS A 313 -32.48 12.20 -11.02
N LYS A 314 -31.41 12.58 -11.73
CA LYS A 314 -30.22 11.72 -11.86
C LYS A 314 -29.56 11.52 -10.49
N CYS A 315 -29.54 10.28 -10.01
CA CYS A 315 -28.92 9.87 -8.76
C CYS A 315 -27.44 9.55 -8.98
N THR A 316 -26.63 9.75 -7.94
CA THR A 316 -25.22 9.32 -7.93
C THR A 316 -25.15 7.79 -8.05
N LEU A 317 -24.31 7.28 -8.96
CA LEU A 317 -24.11 5.85 -9.21
C LEU A 317 -22.70 5.41 -8.78
N GLY A 318 -22.52 4.11 -8.55
CA GLY A 318 -21.21 3.50 -8.26
C GLY A 318 -20.76 3.63 -6.79
N LEU A 319 -21.70 3.83 -5.86
CA LEU A 319 -21.41 3.96 -4.43
C LEU A 319 -21.38 2.58 -3.77
N ARG A 320 -20.27 2.25 -3.10
CA ARG A 320 -20.09 1.00 -2.34
C ARG A 320 -20.80 1.11 -0.99
N ARG A 321 -21.75 0.22 -0.71
CA ARG A 321 -22.57 0.24 0.52
C ARG A 321 -22.67 -1.17 1.13
N PRO A 322 -22.74 -1.30 2.46
CA PRO A 322 -22.92 -2.60 3.08
C PRO A 322 -24.30 -3.18 2.71
N PHE A 323 -24.35 -4.50 2.47
CA PHE A 323 -25.59 -5.21 2.18
C PHE A 323 -25.87 -6.33 3.19
N GLY A 324 -24.85 -7.07 3.62
CA GLY A 324 -24.98 -8.10 4.65
C GLY A 324 -23.76 -9.01 4.75
N VAL A 325 -23.86 -10.05 5.56
CA VAL A 325 -22.76 -10.96 5.85
C VAL A 325 -23.27 -12.40 5.94
N ALA A 326 -22.51 -13.36 5.43
CA ALA A 326 -22.70 -14.79 5.65
C ALA A 326 -21.52 -15.33 6.46
N VAL A 327 -21.77 -16.16 7.48
CA VAL A 327 -20.73 -16.63 8.42
C VAL A 327 -20.95 -18.12 8.72
N MET A 328 -19.88 -18.92 8.68
CA MET A 328 -19.90 -20.35 9.01
C MET A 328 -18.70 -20.74 9.87
N ASP A 329 -18.93 -21.57 10.89
CA ASP A 329 -17.85 -22.21 11.67
C ASP A 329 -17.26 -23.36 10.84
N ILE A 330 -15.96 -23.27 10.55
CA ILE A 330 -15.23 -24.27 9.74
C ILE A 330 -14.22 -25.06 10.58
N THR A 331 -14.25 -24.91 11.90
CA THR A 331 -13.24 -25.47 12.82
C THR A 331 -13.10 -26.99 12.68
N ASP A 332 -14.20 -27.72 12.51
CA ASP A 332 -14.18 -29.18 12.37
C ASP A 332 -13.60 -29.65 11.04
N ILE A 333 -13.77 -28.83 9.97
CA ILE A 333 -13.20 -29.07 8.65
C ILE A 333 -11.70 -28.80 8.67
N VAL A 334 -11.27 -27.68 9.29
CA VAL A 334 -9.85 -27.33 9.43
C VAL A 334 -9.10 -28.33 10.32
N LYS A 335 -9.75 -28.84 11.38
CA LYS A 335 -9.17 -29.88 12.25
C LYS A 335 -9.32 -31.30 11.69
N CYS A 336 -9.85 -31.47 10.47
CA CYS A 336 -10.08 -32.76 9.81
C CYS A 336 -10.84 -33.79 10.68
N LYS A 337 -11.73 -33.32 11.57
CA LYS A 337 -12.54 -34.21 12.44
C LYS A 337 -13.73 -34.83 11.70
N THR A 338 -14.10 -34.24 10.56
CA THR A 338 -15.13 -34.75 9.65
C THR A 338 -14.47 -35.08 8.32
N GLU A 339 -14.73 -36.26 7.76
CA GLU A 339 -14.33 -36.56 6.38
C GLU A 339 -14.96 -35.52 5.44
N SER A 340 -14.12 -34.68 4.85
CA SER A 340 -14.52 -33.67 3.88
C SER A 340 -14.58 -34.32 2.51
N ASP A 341 -15.70 -34.99 2.23
CA ASP A 341 -15.98 -35.53 0.91
C ASP A 341 -16.07 -34.39 -0.12
N GLU A 342 -15.45 -34.56 -1.30
CA GLU A 342 -15.32 -33.50 -2.34
C GLU A 342 -16.69 -33.00 -2.84
N GLU A 343 -17.74 -33.79 -2.62
CA GLU A 343 -19.12 -33.51 -3.02
C GLU A 343 -19.99 -32.89 -1.92
N LYS A 344 -19.52 -32.85 -0.66
CA LYS A 344 -20.33 -32.36 0.46
C LYS A 344 -20.52 -30.84 0.40
N GLN A 345 -21.73 -30.42 0.04
CA GLN A 345 -22.10 -29.01 -0.03
C GLN A 345 -22.51 -28.47 1.35
N HIS A 346 -21.96 -27.32 1.72
CA HIS A 346 -22.31 -26.61 2.94
C HIS A 346 -23.08 -25.33 2.58
N PHE A 347 -24.20 -25.11 3.27
CA PHE A 347 -25.02 -23.91 3.11
C PHE A 347 -24.65 -22.89 4.19
N ILE A 348 -24.29 -21.68 3.78
CA ILE A 348 -23.99 -20.57 4.68
C ILE A 348 -25.15 -19.55 4.58
N PRO A 349 -25.97 -19.40 5.65
CA PRO A 349 -27.11 -18.48 5.63
C PRO A 349 -26.65 -17.02 5.54
N PHE A 350 -27.35 -16.25 4.69
CA PHE A 350 -27.14 -14.82 4.53
C PHE A 350 -27.89 -14.03 5.59
N HIS A 351 -27.19 -13.10 6.25
CA HIS A 351 -27.78 -12.19 7.23
C HIS A 351 -27.78 -10.76 6.66
N PRO A 352 -28.96 -10.16 6.41
CA PRO A 352 -29.05 -8.83 5.85
C PRO A 352 -28.60 -7.75 6.85
N PHE A 353 -28.08 -6.65 6.30
CA PHE A 353 -27.75 -5.46 7.07
C PHE A 353 -29.02 -4.65 7.37
N MET A 354 -29.51 -4.72 8.63
CA MET A 354 -30.84 -4.23 9.02
C MET A 354 -30.86 -2.84 9.70
N ALA A 355 -29.73 -2.33 10.21
CA ALA A 355 -29.71 -1.15 11.07
C ALA A 355 -28.77 -0.03 10.58
N GLU A 356 -29.24 1.21 10.62
CA GLU A 356 -28.54 2.40 10.08
C GLU A 356 -27.26 2.78 10.86
N ASN A 357 -27.10 2.33 12.11
CA ASN A 357 -25.94 2.61 12.98
C ASN A 357 -25.04 1.39 13.23
N ASP A 358 -25.20 0.32 12.45
CA ASP A 358 -24.44 -0.92 12.62
C ASP A 358 -23.26 -1.00 11.64
N PHE A 359 -22.30 -1.87 11.90
CA PHE A 359 -21.11 -2.05 11.03
C PHE A 359 -21.01 -3.51 10.59
N LEU A 360 -20.41 -3.77 9.41
CA LEU A 360 -20.26 -5.15 8.91
C LEU A 360 -19.51 -6.05 9.91
N HIS A 361 -18.47 -5.53 10.54
CA HIS A 361 -17.71 -6.25 11.58
C HIS A 361 -18.54 -6.54 12.83
N SER A 362 -19.37 -5.59 13.28
CA SER A 362 -20.29 -5.78 14.41
C SER A 362 -21.37 -6.83 14.09
N LEU A 363 -21.85 -6.87 12.85
CA LEU A 363 -22.79 -7.88 12.37
C LEU A 363 -22.16 -9.28 12.36
N VAL A 364 -20.92 -9.43 11.88
CA VAL A 364 -20.16 -10.70 11.95
C VAL A 364 -20.15 -11.23 13.37
N ASN A 365 -19.76 -10.40 14.34
CA ASN A 365 -19.67 -10.81 15.74
C ASN A 365 -21.04 -11.19 16.33
N ARG A 366 -22.10 -10.47 15.97
CA ARG A 366 -23.47 -10.79 16.42
C ARG A 366 -23.95 -12.13 15.88
N VAL A 367 -23.69 -12.42 14.60
CA VAL A 367 -24.04 -13.71 13.98
C VAL A 367 -23.25 -14.85 14.64
N ILE A 368 -21.98 -14.63 14.97
CA ILE A 368 -21.17 -15.62 15.71
C ILE A 368 -21.73 -15.89 17.11
N SER A 369 -22.22 -14.87 17.82
CA SER A 369 -22.82 -15.02 19.16
C SER A 369 -24.22 -15.67 19.13
N THR A 370 -24.99 -15.41 18.07
CA THR A 370 -26.36 -15.88 17.92
C THR A 370 -26.33 -17.18 17.12
N LYS A 371 -26.19 -18.34 17.78
CA LYS A 371 -26.15 -19.65 17.11
C LYS A 371 -27.28 -19.74 16.07
N THR A 372 -26.91 -19.79 14.79
CA THR A 372 -27.82 -19.69 13.64
C THR A 372 -28.81 -20.86 13.65
N GLY A 373 -30.11 -20.54 13.68
CA GLY A 373 -31.17 -21.47 13.29
C GLY A 373 -31.18 -21.66 11.77
N ASP A 374 -31.65 -22.82 11.30
CA ASP A 374 -31.80 -23.17 9.88
C ASP A 374 -32.82 -22.26 9.16
N GLU A 375 -32.46 -21.03 8.84
CA GLU A 375 -33.23 -20.17 7.95
C GLU A 375 -33.00 -20.61 6.50
N LYS A 376 -33.84 -21.53 6.02
CA LYS A 376 -33.86 -21.94 4.60
C LYS A 376 -34.41 -20.79 3.74
N GLY A 377 -33.54 -20.09 3.04
CA GLY A 377 -33.95 -19.01 2.13
C GLY A 377 -32.84 -18.49 1.20
N GLN A 378 -31.96 -17.63 1.73
CA GLN A 378 -30.89 -16.96 0.97
C GLN A 378 -29.53 -17.29 1.59
N GLY A 379 -28.52 -17.53 0.76
CA GLY A 379 -27.20 -17.94 1.26
C GLY A 379 -26.21 -18.37 0.19
N LEU A 380 -25.05 -18.81 0.65
CA LEU A 380 -23.90 -19.22 -0.15
C LEU A 380 -23.71 -20.75 -0.03
N TRP A 381 -23.58 -21.43 -1.17
CA TRP A 381 -23.27 -22.86 -1.23
C TRP A 381 -21.79 -23.07 -1.55
N VAL A 382 -21.07 -23.74 -0.65
CA VAL A 382 -19.63 -23.96 -0.77
C VAL A 382 -19.26 -25.41 -0.52
N THR A 383 -18.26 -25.89 -1.25
CA THR A 383 -17.55 -27.14 -0.96
C THR A 383 -16.15 -26.79 -0.46
N MET A 384 -15.70 -27.41 0.63
CA MET A 384 -14.41 -27.11 1.25
C MET A 384 -13.61 -28.40 1.46
N LYS A 385 -12.30 -28.32 1.23
CA LYS A 385 -11.38 -29.44 1.48
C LYS A 385 -10.06 -28.92 2.02
N MET A 386 -9.56 -29.58 3.07
CA MET A 386 -8.29 -29.25 3.68
C MET A 386 -7.17 -29.97 2.91
N LEU A 387 -6.20 -29.22 2.39
CA LEU A 387 -5.08 -29.73 1.61
C LEU A 387 -3.76 -29.51 2.37
N VAL A 388 -2.83 -30.46 2.21
CA VAL A 388 -1.53 -30.44 2.86
C VAL A 388 -0.46 -30.05 1.84
N GLY A 389 0.45 -29.14 2.22
CA GLY A 389 1.54 -28.67 1.38
C GLY A 389 1.45 -27.21 0.97
N ASP A 390 2.50 -26.74 0.30
CA ASP A 390 2.53 -25.41 -0.32
C ASP A 390 1.76 -25.39 -1.66
N VAL A 391 1.63 -24.22 -2.30
CA VAL A 391 0.89 -24.08 -3.58
C VAL A 391 1.46 -24.96 -4.68
N SER A 392 2.78 -25.16 -4.72
CA SER A 392 3.46 -25.94 -5.74
C SER A 392 3.20 -27.43 -5.57
N GLN A 393 3.26 -27.92 -4.32
CA GLN A 393 2.95 -29.29 -3.92
C GLN A 393 1.48 -29.59 -4.17
N ILE A 394 0.57 -28.72 -3.73
CA ILE A 394 -0.87 -28.94 -3.89
C ILE A 394 -1.27 -29.00 -5.36
N ARG A 395 -0.68 -28.18 -6.22
CA ARG A 395 -0.92 -28.24 -7.68
C ARG A 395 -0.42 -29.54 -8.31
N LYS A 396 0.59 -30.18 -7.71
CA LYS A 396 1.15 -31.45 -8.18
C LYS A 396 0.35 -32.65 -7.66
N ASP A 397 -0.04 -32.62 -6.40
CA ASP A 397 -0.72 -33.72 -5.72
C ASP A 397 -2.24 -33.73 -5.99
N TYR A 398 -2.83 -32.55 -6.25
CA TYR A 398 -4.27 -32.39 -6.50
C TYR A 398 -4.56 -31.53 -7.76
N PRO A 399 -4.04 -31.90 -8.94
CA PRO A 399 -4.22 -31.10 -10.17
C PRO A 399 -5.68 -30.99 -10.63
N HIS A 400 -6.56 -31.91 -10.21
CA HIS A 400 -7.99 -31.87 -10.50
C HIS A 400 -8.75 -30.82 -9.68
N LEU A 401 -8.22 -30.43 -8.51
CA LEU A 401 -8.82 -29.41 -7.65
C LEU A 401 -8.18 -28.05 -7.89
N VAL A 402 -6.85 -28.00 -7.93
CA VAL A 402 -6.06 -26.76 -7.98
C VAL A 402 -5.27 -26.73 -9.28
N ASP A 403 -5.76 -25.93 -10.22
CA ASP A 403 -5.08 -25.65 -11.48
C ASP A 403 -4.24 -24.36 -11.39
N ARG A 404 -3.67 -23.95 -12.52
CA ARG A 404 -2.90 -22.69 -12.61
C ARG A 404 -3.78 -21.45 -12.52
N ASN A 405 -5.07 -21.56 -12.83
CA ASN A 405 -6.03 -20.46 -12.85
C ASN A 405 -6.77 -20.30 -11.51
N THR A 406 -6.55 -21.21 -10.57
CA THR A 406 -7.16 -21.20 -9.24
C THR A 406 -6.58 -20.04 -8.45
N VAL A 407 -7.45 -19.21 -7.88
CA VAL A 407 -7.06 -18.02 -7.13
C VAL A 407 -6.41 -18.43 -5.81
N VAL A 408 -5.31 -17.77 -5.46
CA VAL A 408 -4.58 -18.01 -4.21
C VAL A 408 -4.76 -16.82 -3.29
N ALA A 409 -5.33 -17.04 -2.12
CA ALA A 409 -5.48 -16.05 -1.06
C ALA A 409 -4.52 -16.38 0.09
N ARG A 410 -3.45 -15.59 0.23
CA ARG A 410 -2.44 -15.85 1.27
C ARG A 410 -2.90 -15.42 2.65
N LYS A 411 -2.29 -15.97 3.70
CA LYS A 411 -2.42 -15.47 5.08
C LYS A 411 -1.83 -14.05 5.19
N LEU A 412 -2.46 -13.12 5.90
CA LEU A 412 -1.97 -11.72 6.03
C LEU A 412 -0.59 -11.60 6.70
N GLY A 413 -0.21 -12.58 7.50
CA GLY A 413 1.13 -12.69 8.10
C GLY A 413 1.96 -13.80 7.46
N PHE A 414 3.19 -13.93 7.92
CA PHE A 414 4.06 -15.02 7.50
C PHE A 414 3.61 -16.38 8.06
N PRO A 415 3.86 -17.48 7.33
CA PRO A 415 3.83 -18.83 7.89
C PRO A 415 4.94 -19.00 8.93
N GLU A 416 4.86 -20.05 9.74
CA GLU A 416 5.85 -20.32 10.81
C GLU A 416 7.24 -20.63 10.24
N ILE A 417 7.29 -21.23 9.06
CA ILE A 417 8.51 -21.59 8.35
C ILE A 417 8.44 -20.88 6.99
N ILE A 418 9.44 -20.06 6.72
CA ILE A 418 9.63 -19.39 5.42
C ILE A 418 10.74 -20.14 4.69
N MET A 419 10.45 -20.63 3.49
CA MET A 419 11.42 -21.40 2.70
C MET A 419 12.48 -20.46 2.10
N PRO A 420 13.77 -20.87 2.07
CA PRO A 420 14.82 -20.07 1.42
C PRO A 420 14.48 -19.81 -0.04
N GLY A 421 14.42 -18.54 -0.44
CA GLY A 421 14.05 -18.12 -1.80
C GLY A 421 12.62 -17.60 -1.97
N ASP A 422 11.75 -17.74 -0.96
CA ASP A 422 10.44 -17.09 -0.96
C ASP A 422 10.56 -15.61 -0.57
N VAL A 423 10.55 -14.73 -1.58
CA VAL A 423 10.59 -13.27 -1.41
C VAL A 423 9.15 -12.76 -1.36
N ARG A 424 8.68 -12.44 -0.16
CA ARG A 424 7.33 -11.92 0.07
C ARG A 424 7.36 -10.52 0.66
N ASN A 425 7.04 -9.54 -0.18
CA ASN A 425 6.97 -8.11 0.15
C ASN A 425 5.53 -7.58 0.01
N ASP A 426 4.57 -8.27 0.61
CA ASP A 426 3.16 -7.86 0.59
C ASP A 426 2.88 -6.86 1.73
N ILE A 427 2.36 -5.68 1.40
CA ILE A 427 1.98 -4.67 2.40
C ILE A 427 0.46 -4.68 2.56
N TYR A 428 -0.02 -5.02 3.75
CA TYR A 428 -1.44 -5.01 4.06
C TYR A 428 -1.80 -3.76 4.86
N ILE A 429 -2.84 -3.06 4.42
CA ILE A 429 -3.33 -1.84 5.06
C ILE A 429 -4.79 -2.07 5.41
N THR A 430 -5.14 -1.86 6.67
CA THR A 430 -6.52 -1.90 7.13
C THR A 430 -6.97 -0.50 7.51
N ILE A 431 -7.96 0.03 6.80
CA ILE A 431 -8.59 1.30 7.16
C ILE A 431 -9.61 1.01 8.27
N GLN A 432 -9.28 1.37 9.51
CA GLN A 432 -10.08 1.01 10.68
C GLN A 432 -11.31 1.89 10.85
N TYR A 433 -11.13 3.12 11.33
CA TYR A 433 -12.22 4.07 11.57
C TYR A 433 -11.74 5.51 11.32
N GLY A 434 -12.67 6.44 11.20
CA GLY A 434 -12.38 7.87 11.11
C GLY A 434 -13.34 8.67 11.97
N ASP A 435 -12.86 9.76 12.57
CA ASP A 435 -13.69 10.73 13.28
C ASP A 435 -13.69 12.06 12.51
N PHE A 436 -14.88 12.44 12.02
CA PHE A 436 -15.07 13.65 11.23
C PHE A 436 -16.02 14.64 11.91
N ASP A 437 -16.17 14.59 13.23
CA ASP A 437 -17.13 15.45 13.91
C ASP A 437 -16.84 16.93 13.65
N LYS A 438 -17.88 17.64 13.21
CA LYS A 438 -17.90 19.10 13.13
C LYS A 438 -18.93 19.54 14.16
N TYR A 439 -18.46 20.03 15.31
CA TYR A 439 -19.29 20.74 16.27
C TYR A 439 -20.17 21.77 15.51
N ASN A 440 -21.50 21.63 15.60
CA ASN A 440 -22.55 22.53 15.10
C ASN A 440 -23.16 22.35 13.68
N LYS A 441 -23.21 21.15 13.07
CA LYS A 441 -24.11 20.90 11.90
C LYS A 441 -25.16 19.80 12.16
N THR A 442 -26.38 20.01 11.67
CA THR A 442 -27.54 19.10 11.81
C THR A 442 -27.47 17.87 10.91
N THR A 443 -26.85 17.97 9.72
CA THR A 443 -26.71 16.86 8.77
C THR A 443 -25.27 16.37 8.70
N GLN A 444 -25.09 15.06 8.91
CA GLN A 444 -23.78 14.41 8.91
C GLN A 444 -23.30 14.15 7.47
N LYS A 445 -21.98 14.09 7.27
CA LYS A 445 -21.39 13.81 5.94
C LYS A 445 -21.34 12.30 5.72
N ASN A 446 -21.80 11.84 4.55
CA ASN A 446 -21.44 10.51 4.03
C ASN A 446 -20.00 10.57 3.54
N VAL A 447 -19.07 9.94 4.26
CA VAL A 447 -17.63 10.04 3.98
C VAL A 447 -17.17 8.84 3.14
N GLU A 448 -16.51 9.14 2.02
CA GLU A 448 -15.75 8.19 1.20
C GLU A 448 -14.26 8.49 1.38
N VAL A 449 -13.47 7.44 1.69
CA VAL A 449 -12.01 7.50 1.73
C VAL A 449 -11.49 7.01 0.39
N ILE A 450 -10.69 7.84 -0.26
CA ILE A 450 -9.98 7.50 -1.48
C ILE A 450 -8.51 7.31 -1.13
N MET A 451 -7.98 6.11 -1.33
CA MET A 451 -6.55 5.84 -1.11
C MET A 451 -5.84 5.65 -2.44
N CYS A 452 -4.66 6.26 -2.57
CA CYS A 452 -3.77 6.10 -3.72
C CYS A 452 -2.31 6.00 -3.25
N VAL A 453 -1.50 5.25 -4.00
CA VAL A 453 -0.04 5.21 -3.81
C VAL A 453 0.56 6.31 -4.66
N CYS A 454 1.33 7.21 -4.07
CA CYS A 454 1.91 8.37 -4.74
C CYS A 454 3.43 8.37 -4.60
N SER A 455 4.12 8.81 -5.65
CA SER A 455 5.55 9.11 -5.61
C SER A 455 5.83 10.44 -4.90
N ASP A 456 7.09 10.77 -4.63
CA ASP A 456 7.56 12.03 -4.05
C ASP A 456 7.10 13.25 -4.87
N ASP A 457 7.07 13.11 -6.19
CA ASP A 457 6.52 14.08 -7.15
C ASP A 457 4.98 14.24 -7.09
N GLY A 458 4.29 13.44 -6.27
CA GLY A 458 2.83 13.46 -6.13
C GLY A 458 2.06 12.75 -7.25
N LYS A 459 2.75 12.06 -8.17
CA LYS A 459 2.16 11.21 -9.22
C LYS A 459 1.62 9.91 -8.64
N ILE A 460 0.44 9.48 -9.10
CA ILE A 460 -0.19 8.24 -8.67
C ILE A 460 0.46 7.06 -9.39
N LEU A 461 0.86 6.04 -8.64
CA LEU A 461 1.39 4.79 -9.18
C LEU A 461 0.23 3.93 -9.71
N PRO A 462 0.23 3.55 -11.01
CA PRO A 462 -0.86 2.79 -11.58
C PRO A 462 -0.85 1.35 -11.07
N ASN A 463 -2.05 0.79 -10.83
CA ASN A 463 -2.24 -0.63 -10.51
C ASN A 463 -1.42 -1.14 -9.30
N ALA A 464 -1.26 -0.30 -8.27
CA ALA A 464 -0.49 -0.64 -7.08
C ALA A 464 -1.34 -1.29 -5.96
N ILE A 465 -2.67 -1.22 -6.05
CA ILE A 465 -3.58 -1.63 -4.96
C ILE A 465 -4.43 -2.82 -5.40
N CYS A 466 -4.51 -3.85 -4.57
CA CYS A 466 -5.39 -5.00 -4.76
C CYS A 466 -6.44 -5.04 -3.64
N LEU A 467 -7.72 -4.99 -4.02
CA LEU A 467 -8.87 -5.09 -3.10
C LEU A 467 -9.00 -6.50 -2.48
N GLY A 468 -8.58 -7.52 -3.22
CA GLY A 468 -8.64 -8.91 -2.82
C GLY A 468 -7.92 -9.80 -3.83
N ALA A 469 -7.71 -11.07 -3.46
CA ALA A 469 -7.24 -12.10 -4.35
C ALA A 469 -8.29 -12.37 -5.44
N GLY A 470 -7.83 -12.52 -6.69
CA GLY A 470 -8.70 -12.81 -7.85
C GLY A 470 -9.20 -11.58 -8.62
N ASP A 471 -9.02 -10.37 -8.10
CA ASP A 471 -9.35 -9.13 -8.81
C ASP A 471 -8.12 -8.47 -9.44
N LYS A 472 -8.35 -7.62 -10.44
CA LYS A 472 -7.27 -6.88 -11.10
C LYS A 472 -6.77 -5.75 -10.19
N PRO A 473 -5.46 -5.46 -10.18
CA PRO A 473 -4.93 -4.34 -9.42
C PRO A 473 -5.50 -3.01 -9.94
N VAL A 474 -5.76 -2.09 -9.03
CA VAL A 474 -6.32 -0.76 -9.28
C VAL A 474 -5.36 0.34 -8.81
N SER A 475 -5.52 1.53 -9.39
CA SER A 475 -4.68 2.70 -9.05
C SER A 475 -5.24 3.49 -7.85
N GLU A 476 -6.56 3.44 -7.67
CA GLU A 476 -7.27 4.12 -6.60
C GLU A 476 -8.22 3.16 -5.91
N TYR A 477 -8.15 3.16 -4.59
CA TYR A 477 -9.11 2.48 -3.72
C TYR A 477 -10.18 3.46 -3.26
N ARG A 478 -11.43 2.98 -3.16
CA ARG A 478 -12.57 3.76 -2.62
C ARG A 478 -13.27 2.95 -1.55
N SER A 479 -13.45 3.50 -0.35
CA SER A 479 -14.08 2.81 0.77
C SER A 479 -15.59 2.61 0.61
N VAL A 480 -16.15 1.73 1.44
CA VAL A 480 -17.59 1.67 1.69
C VAL A 480 -18.09 2.98 2.33
N ILE A 481 -19.31 3.35 2.01
CA ILE A 481 -19.97 4.56 2.51
C ILE A 481 -21.08 4.15 3.47
N TYR A 482 -20.97 4.62 4.70
CA TYR A 482 -22.03 4.53 5.71
C TYR A 482 -22.86 5.81 5.69
N TYR A 483 -24.18 5.65 5.62
CA TYR A 483 -25.10 6.77 5.47
C TYR A 483 -25.26 7.53 6.79
N GLN A 484 -24.92 8.83 6.79
CA GLN A 484 -25.05 9.72 7.94
C GLN A 484 -24.45 9.16 9.24
N VAL A 485 -23.28 8.53 9.16
CA VAL A 485 -22.53 8.04 10.32
C VAL A 485 -21.33 8.94 10.61
N LYS A 486 -21.25 9.50 11.83
CA LYS A 486 -20.16 10.38 12.27
C LYS A 486 -18.79 9.69 12.30
N GLN A 487 -18.79 8.48 12.83
CA GLN A 487 -17.60 7.68 13.09
C GLN A 487 -17.67 6.38 12.29
N PRO A 488 -17.49 6.43 10.95
CA PRO A 488 -17.52 5.23 10.14
C PRO A 488 -16.39 4.28 10.56
N ARG A 489 -16.74 3.01 10.76
CA ARG A 489 -15.79 1.91 10.98
C ARG A 489 -15.79 1.05 9.72
N TRP A 490 -14.76 1.23 8.89
CA TRP A 490 -14.62 0.49 7.64
C TRP A 490 -14.13 -0.92 7.90
N ILE A 491 -12.99 -1.04 8.61
CA ILE A 491 -12.28 -2.31 8.85
C ILE A 491 -12.09 -3.06 7.51
N GLU A 492 -11.71 -2.31 6.47
CA GLU A 492 -11.43 -2.83 5.13
C GLU A 492 -9.92 -3.03 4.97
N THR A 493 -9.52 -4.27 4.71
CA THR A 493 -8.11 -4.64 4.46
C THR A 493 -7.84 -4.72 2.97
N ILE A 494 -6.79 -4.04 2.53
CA ILE A 494 -6.33 -3.98 1.15
C ILE A 494 -4.84 -4.30 1.07
N LYS A 495 -4.43 -4.91 -0.03
CA LYS A 495 -3.03 -5.20 -0.31
C LYS A 495 -2.45 -4.10 -1.20
N VAL A 496 -1.27 -3.63 -0.86
CA VAL A 496 -0.48 -2.74 -1.71
C VAL A 496 0.73 -3.50 -2.20
N ALA A 497 0.80 -3.68 -3.52
CA ALA A 497 1.85 -4.40 -4.21
C ALA A 497 2.78 -3.39 -4.88
N ILE A 498 3.92 -3.13 -4.26
CA ILE A 498 4.93 -2.18 -4.75
C ILE A 498 6.29 -2.90 -4.84
N PRO A 499 7.07 -2.69 -5.92
CA PRO A 499 8.45 -3.14 -5.98
C PRO A 499 9.31 -2.55 -4.85
N MET A 500 10.23 -3.34 -4.31
CA MET A 500 11.08 -2.90 -3.19
C MET A 500 11.95 -1.68 -3.54
N GLU A 501 12.34 -1.51 -4.81
CA GLU A 501 13.18 -0.38 -5.22
C GLU A 501 12.46 0.97 -5.13
N GLU A 502 11.13 0.99 -5.31
CA GLU A 502 10.33 2.21 -5.32
C GLU A 502 9.87 2.62 -3.91
N MET A 503 9.98 1.73 -2.91
CA MET A 503 9.41 1.90 -1.57
C MET A 503 9.91 3.16 -0.84
N GLN A 504 11.14 3.61 -1.12
CA GLN A 504 11.74 4.81 -0.52
C GLN A 504 11.10 6.11 -0.99
N ARG A 505 10.58 6.13 -2.22
CA ARG A 505 10.09 7.35 -2.89
C ARG A 505 8.58 7.45 -2.90
N ILE A 506 7.89 6.55 -2.20
CA ILE A 506 6.43 6.50 -2.21
C ILE A 506 5.82 6.82 -0.85
N HIS A 507 4.61 7.35 -0.92
CA HIS A 507 3.75 7.58 0.21
C HIS A 507 2.32 7.19 -0.12
N LEU A 508 1.58 6.78 0.90
CA LEU A 508 0.16 6.52 0.80
C LEU A 508 -0.58 7.81 1.06
N ARG A 509 -1.47 8.18 0.14
CA ARG A 509 -2.31 9.37 0.26
C ARG A 509 -3.77 8.96 0.41
N PHE A 510 -4.40 9.47 1.46
CA PHE A 510 -5.80 9.32 1.79
C PHE A 510 -6.52 10.65 1.57
N MET A 511 -7.58 10.64 0.77
CA MET A 511 -8.37 11.81 0.44
C MET A 511 -9.79 11.57 0.93
N PHE A 512 -10.38 12.56 1.59
CA PHE A 512 -11.72 12.46 2.16
C PHE A 512 -12.71 13.27 1.34
N ARG A 513 -13.74 12.61 0.83
CA ARG A 513 -14.79 13.22 0.02
C ARG A 513 -16.16 12.99 0.66
N HIS A 514 -17.00 14.02 0.58
CA HIS A 514 -18.42 13.84 0.92
C HIS A 514 -19.18 13.34 -0.31
N ARG A 515 -19.99 12.29 -0.15
CA ARG A 515 -20.85 11.78 -1.22
C ARG A 515 -22.30 12.17 -1.01
N SER A 516 -22.92 12.73 -2.05
CA SER A 516 -24.33 13.16 -2.04
C SER A 516 -25.20 12.16 -2.79
N SER A 517 -26.46 12.01 -2.38
CA SER A 517 -27.46 11.22 -3.12
C SER A 517 -27.75 11.80 -4.51
N GLN A 518 -27.55 13.11 -4.68
CA GLN A 518 -27.81 13.85 -5.92
C GLN A 518 -26.55 13.99 -6.78
N GLU A 519 -26.58 13.56 -8.04
CA GLU A 519 -25.40 13.51 -8.91
C GLU A 519 -24.77 14.90 -9.16
N SER A 520 -25.59 15.94 -9.34
CA SER A 520 -25.11 17.30 -9.60
C SER A 520 -24.35 17.88 -8.40
N LYS A 521 -24.87 17.67 -7.18
CA LYS A 521 -24.22 18.09 -5.93
C LYS A 521 -22.95 17.27 -5.68
N ASP A 522 -22.99 15.97 -5.96
CA ASP A 522 -21.86 15.06 -5.77
C ASP A 522 -20.68 15.44 -6.68
N LYS A 523 -20.94 15.76 -7.95
CA LYS A 523 -19.92 16.20 -8.91
C LYS A 523 -19.25 17.53 -8.54
N SER A 524 -19.99 18.46 -7.93
CA SER A 524 -19.43 19.73 -7.44
C SER A 524 -18.63 19.57 -6.15
N GLU A 525 -18.81 18.47 -5.43
CA GLU A 525 -18.15 18.26 -4.13
C GLU A 525 -16.66 17.95 -4.31
N LYS A 526 -15.79 18.82 -3.80
CA LYS A 526 -14.34 18.64 -3.77
C LYS A 526 -13.91 17.79 -2.57
N ASN A 527 -12.70 17.25 -2.64
CA ASN A 527 -12.06 16.60 -1.48
C ASN A 527 -11.84 17.64 -0.39
N PHE A 528 -12.36 17.40 0.81
CA PHE A 528 -12.37 18.41 1.87
C PHE A 528 -11.19 18.26 2.85
N ALA A 529 -10.50 17.13 2.81
CA ALA A 529 -9.33 16.86 3.64
C ALA A 529 -8.43 15.80 2.99
N MET A 530 -7.17 15.76 3.44
CA MET A 530 -6.16 14.81 3.01
C MET A 530 -5.35 14.33 4.21
N ALA A 531 -4.94 13.07 4.22
CA ALA A 531 -3.93 12.53 5.12
C ALA A 531 -2.90 11.75 4.27
N PHE A 532 -1.68 11.61 4.77
CA PHE A 532 -0.68 10.77 4.09
C PHE A 532 0.28 10.15 5.09
N VAL A 533 0.91 9.04 4.69
CA VAL A 533 1.97 8.39 5.45
C VAL A 533 3.04 7.85 4.50
N ARG A 534 4.31 8.05 4.86
CA ARG A 534 5.44 7.46 4.13
C ARG A 534 5.71 6.06 4.65
N LEU A 535 5.91 5.11 3.75
CA LEU A 535 6.20 3.72 4.10
C LEU A 535 7.63 3.52 4.60
N MET A 536 8.54 4.41 4.20
CA MET A 536 9.91 4.48 4.70
C MET A 536 10.21 5.88 5.22
N LYS A 537 10.94 5.95 6.33
CA LYS A 537 11.50 7.20 6.87
C LYS A 537 12.71 7.62 6.03
N GLU A 538 13.13 8.89 6.17
CA GLU A 538 14.30 9.44 5.46
C GLU A 538 15.60 8.69 5.82
N ASP A 539 15.65 8.08 7.01
CA ASP A 539 16.78 7.24 7.47
C ASP A 539 16.81 5.85 6.82
N GLY A 540 15.90 5.55 5.88
CA GLY A 540 15.79 4.24 5.22
C GLY A 540 15.14 3.14 6.07
N THR A 541 14.62 3.46 7.25
CA THR A 541 13.87 2.52 8.08
C THR A 541 12.42 2.40 7.61
N THR A 542 11.89 1.18 7.54
CA THR A 542 10.48 0.94 7.23
C THR A 542 9.58 1.38 8.37
N LEU A 543 8.34 1.77 8.04
CA LEU A 543 7.30 2.05 9.02
C LEU A 543 7.01 0.78 9.83
N GLN A 544 6.94 0.92 11.16
CA GLN A 544 6.63 -0.21 12.04
C GLN A 544 5.19 -0.69 11.83
N ASP A 545 5.01 -2.01 11.85
CA ASP A 545 3.67 -2.62 11.79
C ASP A 545 2.86 -2.23 13.04
N GLY A 546 1.62 -1.80 12.83
CA GLY A 546 0.74 -1.39 13.94
C GLY A 546 -0.36 -0.42 13.52
N ALA A 547 -1.07 0.09 14.52
CA ALA A 547 -2.05 1.14 14.34
C ALA A 547 -1.35 2.51 14.25
N HIS A 548 -1.65 3.27 13.20
CA HIS A 548 -1.09 4.60 12.97
C HIS A 548 -2.21 5.64 12.96
N GLU A 549 -2.11 6.63 13.85
CA GLU A 549 -3.02 7.78 13.87
C GLU A 549 -2.54 8.83 12.86
N LEU A 550 -3.30 9.00 11.78
CA LEU A 550 -2.94 9.93 10.71
C LEU A 550 -3.51 11.32 10.99
N LEU A 551 -2.67 12.34 10.83
CA LEU A 551 -3.11 13.74 10.88
C LEU A 551 -3.90 14.09 9.61
N VAL A 552 -5.10 14.62 9.81
CA VAL A 552 -6.00 15.04 8.73
C VAL A 552 -5.78 16.50 8.41
N TYR A 553 -5.17 16.78 7.27
CA TYR A 553 -4.92 18.12 6.75
C TYR A 553 -6.15 18.67 6.02
N LYS A 554 -6.44 19.96 6.23
CA LYS A 554 -7.43 20.73 5.47
C LYS A 554 -6.73 21.81 4.67
N PHE A 555 -7.32 22.17 3.53
CA PHE A 555 -6.77 23.21 2.66
C PHE A 555 -6.88 24.59 3.30
N LEU A 556 -5.73 25.21 3.55
CA LEU A 556 -5.63 26.53 4.18
C LEU A 556 -6.22 27.64 3.30
N GLN A 557 -6.01 27.54 1.98
CA GLN A 557 -6.51 28.49 0.99
C GLN A 557 -8.04 28.65 1.07
N ASP A 558 -8.80 27.56 0.92
CA ASP A 558 -10.27 27.60 0.97
C ASP A 558 -10.78 28.17 2.30
N THR A 559 -10.05 27.92 3.40
CA THR A 559 -10.40 28.42 4.72
C THR A 559 -10.19 29.93 4.80
N LEU A 560 -9.05 30.43 4.33
CA LEU A 560 -8.75 31.86 4.30
C LEU A 560 -9.67 32.62 3.32
N ASP A 561 -9.91 32.07 2.12
CA ASP A 561 -10.83 32.65 1.14
C ASP A 561 -12.25 32.76 1.72
N ALA A 562 -12.75 31.71 2.39
CA ALA A 562 -14.05 31.75 3.06
C ALA A 562 -14.10 32.80 4.18
N LEU A 563 -13.04 32.92 4.98
CA LEU A 563 -12.96 33.92 6.05
C LEU A 563 -13.01 35.35 5.49
N PHE A 564 -12.25 35.65 4.44
CA PHE A 564 -12.28 36.97 3.81
C PHE A 564 -13.59 37.23 3.07
N ASN A 565 -14.21 36.22 2.46
CA ASN A 565 -15.55 36.37 1.86
C ASN A 565 -16.61 36.71 2.92
N ILE A 566 -16.61 36.04 4.09
CA ILE A 566 -17.51 36.37 5.20
C ILE A 566 -17.32 37.82 5.66
N MET A 567 -16.06 38.28 5.73
CA MET A 567 -15.73 39.67 6.08
C MET A 567 -16.25 40.69 5.03
N MET A 568 -16.30 40.31 3.76
CA MET A 568 -16.78 41.18 2.67
C MET A 568 -18.30 41.14 2.51
N GLU A 569 -18.94 39.99 2.68
CA GLU A 569 -20.40 39.81 2.54
C GLU A 569 -21.20 40.49 3.66
N HIS A 570 -20.62 40.63 4.85
CA HIS A 570 -21.23 41.27 6.01
C HIS A 570 -20.60 42.62 6.35
N SER A 571 -20.46 43.49 5.34
CA SER A 571 -19.81 44.81 5.48
C SER A 571 -20.42 45.70 6.56
N ASP A 572 -21.71 45.54 6.83
CA ASP A 572 -22.52 46.45 7.66
C ASP A 572 -22.40 46.19 9.17
N THR A 573 -21.75 45.10 9.57
CA THR A 573 -21.62 44.71 10.99
C THR A 573 -20.17 44.41 11.37
N GLU A 574 -19.60 45.25 12.25
CA GLU A 574 -18.22 45.10 12.77
C GLU A 574 -18.00 43.80 13.57
N LYS A 575 -19.08 43.12 13.97
CA LYS A 575 -19.02 41.86 14.74
C LYS A 575 -18.29 40.75 13.98
N TYR A 576 -18.53 40.61 12.67
CA TYR A 576 -17.85 39.57 11.88
C TYR A 576 -16.39 39.93 11.60
N ASP A 577 -16.06 41.22 11.49
CA ASP A 577 -14.69 41.69 11.29
C ASP A 577 -13.79 41.25 12.47
N ILE A 578 -14.29 41.38 13.71
CA ILE A 578 -13.58 40.93 14.93
C ILE A 578 -13.42 39.40 14.94
N LEU A 579 -14.50 38.65 14.67
CA LEU A 579 -14.45 37.19 14.69
C LEU A 579 -13.52 36.60 13.62
N VAL A 580 -13.52 37.18 12.42
CA VAL A 580 -12.61 36.76 11.35
C VAL A 580 -11.17 37.12 11.70
N PHE A 581 -10.93 38.31 12.26
CA PHE A 581 -9.62 38.71 12.72
C PHE A 581 -9.07 37.72 13.78
N ASP A 582 -9.86 37.37 14.79
CA ASP A 582 -9.47 36.41 15.82
C ASP A 582 -9.17 35.02 15.24
N ALA A 583 -9.95 34.58 14.25
CA ALA A 583 -9.70 33.33 13.53
C ALA A 583 -8.37 33.38 12.75
N LEU A 584 -8.06 34.51 12.11
CA LEU A 584 -6.77 34.72 11.42
C LEU A 584 -5.60 34.67 12.41
N ILE A 585 -5.72 35.33 13.57
CA ILE A 585 -4.69 35.29 14.62
C ILE A 585 -4.48 33.86 15.13
N TYR A 586 -5.56 33.11 15.31
CA TYR A 586 -5.47 31.71 15.73
C TYR A 586 -4.75 30.84 14.69
N ILE A 587 -5.10 30.99 13.40
CA ILE A 587 -4.46 30.27 12.30
C ILE A 587 -2.97 30.60 12.19
N ILE A 588 -2.62 31.89 12.20
CA ILE A 588 -1.21 32.34 12.15
C ILE A 588 -0.45 31.85 13.38
N GLY A 589 -1.08 31.90 14.56
CA GLY A 589 -0.52 31.37 15.80
C GLY A 589 -0.23 29.87 15.75
N LEU A 590 -1.08 29.07 15.10
CA LEU A 590 -0.84 27.65 14.87
C LEU A 590 0.34 27.44 13.90
N ILE A 591 0.39 28.20 12.80
CA ILE A 591 1.47 28.09 11.80
C ILE A 591 2.84 28.49 12.38
N ALA A 592 2.86 29.42 13.34
CA ALA A 592 4.07 29.84 14.03
C ALA A 592 4.67 28.79 14.98
N ASP A 593 3.98 27.68 15.26
CA ASP A 593 4.54 26.56 16.03
C ASP A 593 5.65 25.87 15.22
N ARG A 594 6.71 25.43 15.90
CA ARG A 594 7.84 24.69 15.30
C ARG A 594 7.37 23.47 14.51
N LYS A 595 6.28 22.83 14.94
CA LYS A 595 5.69 21.67 14.27
C LYS A 595 5.15 21.97 12.87
N PHE A 596 4.81 23.23 12.58
CA PHE A 596 4.14 23.65 11.34
C PHE A 596 4.99 24.62 10.51
N GLN A 597 6.30 24.72 10.75
CA GLN A 597 7.16 25.71 10.07
C GLN A 597 7.13 25.64 8.54
N HIS A 598 6.96 24.45 7.95
CA HIS A 598 6.86 24.28 6.50
C HIS A 598 5.60 24.96 5.90
N PHE A 599 4.57 25.23 6.70
CA PHE A 599 3.36 25.94 6.27
C PHE A 599 3.55 27.45 6.13
N ASN A 600 4.64 28.03 6.65
CA ASN A 600 4.95 29.44 6.40
C ASN A 600 5.08 29.73 4.90
N ALA A 601 5.76 28.85 4.16
CA ALA A 601 5.90 28.99 2.70
C ALA A 601 4.54 28.92 1.97
N VAL A 602 3.62 28.10 2.47
CA VAL A 602 2.26 27.97 1.92
C VAL A 602 1.44 29.24 2.18
N LEU A 603 1.53 29.79 3.40
CA LEU A 603 0.87 31.05 3.73
C LEU A 603 1.42 32.22 2.89
N GLU A 604 2.75 32.27 2.70
CA GLU A 604 3.36 33.27 1.82
C GLU A 604 2.94 33.10 0.35
N ALA A 605 2.89 31.87 -0.15
CA ALA A 605 2.41 31.60 -1.51
C ALA A 605 0.95 32.02 -1.67
N TYR A 606 0.08 31.77 -0.69
CA TYR A 606 -1.30 32.22 -0.69
C TYR A 606 -1.41 33.75 -0.76
N ILE A 607 -0.68 34.47 0.11
CA ILE A 607 -0.68 35.95 0.12
C ILE A 607 -0.21 36.50 -1.23
N LYS A 608 0.84 35.92 -1.81
CA LYS A 608 1.40 36.40 -3.08
C LYS A 608 0.53 36.05 -4.30
N GLN A 609 0.01 34.83 -4.39
CA GLN A 609 -0.57 34.30 -5.63
C GLN A 609 -2.10 34.18 -5.64
N HIS A 610 -2.74 33.97 -4.49
CA HIS A 610 -4.16 33.59 -4.44
C HIS A 610 -5.07 34.62 -3.75
N PHE A 611 -4.54 35.36 -2.78
CA PHE A 611 -5.30 36.35 -2.04
C PHE A 611 -5.87 37.45 -2.95
N SER A 612 -7.19 37.68 -2.88
CA SER A 612 -7.93 38.57 -3.80
C SER A 612 -8.78 39.65 -3.11
N ALA A 613 -8.83 39.69 -1.78
CA ALA A 613 -9.69 40.61 -1.05
C ALA A 613 -9.11 42.05 -1.01
N THR A 614 -9.63 42.93 -1.87
CA THR A 614 -9.10 44.28 -2.12
C THR A 614 -9.43 45.32 -1.04
N LEU A 615 -10.52 45.13 -0.30
CA LEU A 615 -10.95 46.05 0.78
C LEU A 615 -10.62 45.52 2.18
N ALA A 616 -9.97 44.36 2.29
CA ALA A 616 -9.61 43.75 3.57
C ALA A 616 -8.71 44.65 4.41
N TYR A 617 -7.83 45.43 3.79
CA TYR A 617 -6.94 46.34 4.51
C TYR A 617 -7.70 47.34 5.40
N LYS A 618 -8.81 47.93 4.92
CA LYS A 618 -9.60 48.91 5.71
C LYS A 618 -10.13 48.26 6.99
N LYS A 619 -10.75 47.10 6.88
CA LYS A 619 -11.34 46.36 8.01
C LYS A 619 -10.27 45.82 8.97
N LEU A 620 -9.20 45.22 8.46
CA LEU A 620 -8.10 44.70 9.26
C LEU A 620 -7.39 45.80 10.06
N MET A 621 -7.15 46.97 9.45
CA MET A 621 -6.54 48.12 10.14
C MET A 621 -7.45 48.65 11.24
N THR A 622 -8.76 48.79 10.98
CA THR A 622 -9.72 49.25 12.00
C THR A 622 -9.79 48.32 13.19
N VAL A 623 -9.87 47.00 12.97
CA VAL A 623 -9.91 46.01 14.06
C VAL A 623 -8.59 45.99 14.85
N LEU A 624 -7.44 46.03 14.15
CA LEU A 624 -6.13 46.09 14.80
C LEU A 624 -5.98 47.37 15.65
N LYS A 625 -6.43 48.52 15.13
CA LYS A 625 -6.44 49.78 15.86
C LYS A 625 -7.30 49.70 17.11
N ASN A 626 -8.54 49.20 16.99
CA ASN A 626 -9.45 49.03 18.13
C ASN A 626 -8.83 48.16 19.23
N TYR A 627 -8.16 47.06 18.85
CA TYR A 627 -7.45 46.22 19.81
C TYR A 627 -6.30 46.95 20.52
N LEU A 628 -5.51 47.74 19.79
CA LEU A 628 -4.42 48.54 20.37
C LEU A 628 -4.94 49.65 21.29
N ASP A 629 -6.02 50.33 20.91
CA ASP A 629 -6.66 51.39 21.71
C ASP A 629 -7.19 50.83 23.03
N ILE A 630 -7.92 49.70 23.01
CA ILE A 630 -8.40 49.00 24.22
C ILE A 630 -7.25 48.62 25.16
N CYS A 631 -6.11 48.21 24.61
CA CYS A 631 -4.92 47.86 25.39
C CYS A 631 -4.24 49.10 25.98
N SER A 632 -4.23 50.22 25.27
CA SER A 632 -3.69 51.48 25.79
C SER A 632 -4.46 52.00 27.01
N GLU A 633 -5.77 51.70 27.09
CA GLU A 633 -6.64 52.01 28.24
C GLU A 633 -6.46 51.06 29.44
N GLY A 634 -5.78 49.93 29.27
CA GLY A 634 -5.51 48.96 30.34
C GLY A 634 -6.58 47.92 30.61
N LYS A 635 -7.52 47.74 29.69
CA LYS A 635 -8.50 46.66 29.75
C LYS A 635 -7.82 45.34 29.40
N GLN A 636 -8.24 44.24 30.03
CA GLN A 636 -7.73 42.92 29.67
C GLN A 636 -8.16 42.56 28.24
N CYS A 637 -7.17 42.35 27.37
CA CYS A 637 -7.36 41.89 26.01
C CYS A 637 -6.52 40.61 25.83
N GLU A 638 -7.12 39.44 26.06
CA GLU A 638 -6.40 38.15 25.93
C GLU A 638 -5.79 37.89 24.53
N PRO A 639 -6.37 38.34 23.39
CA PRO A 639 -5.81 38.07 22.06
C PRO A 639 -4.55 38.88 21.71
N ILE A 640 -4.32 40.05 22.32
CA ILE A 640 -3.38 41.05 21.79
C ILE A 640 -1.92 40.57 21.70
N LEU A 641 -1.45 39.76 22.64
CA LEU A 641 -0.09 39.21 22.57
C LEU A 641 0.06 38.25 21.38
N ARG A 642 -1.00 37.51 21.04
CA ARG A 642 -1.03 36.65 19.85
C ARG A 642 -1.10 37.51 18.59
N THR A 643 -1.88 38.58 18.61
CA THR A 643 -1.96 39.57 17.52
C THR A 643 -0.60 40.21 17.22
N LEU A 644 0.15 40.66 18.25
CA LEU A 644 1.48 41.24 18.07
C LEU A 644 2.52 40.22 17.56
N LYS A 645 2.40 38.94 17.94
CA LYS A 645 3.23 37.87 17.36
C LYS A 645 2.91 37.59 15.89
N ALA A 646 1.65 37.74 15.52
CA ALA A 646 1.17 37.57 14.15
C ALA A 646 1.30 38.84 13.28
N LEU A 647 1.84 39.93 13.84
CA LEU A 647 1.83 41.27 13.24
C LEU A 647 2.44 41.30 11.84
N GLU A 648 3.55 40.60 11.64
CA GLU A 648 4.21 40.46 10.34
C GLU A 648 3.24 39.99 9.24
N TYR A 649 2.52 38.88 9.48
CA TYR A 649 1.59 38.31 8.50
C TYR A 649 0.34 39.16 8.33
N ILE A 650 -0.16 39.80 9.40
CA ILE A 650 -1.30 40.74 9.29
C ILE A 650 -0.94 41.89 8.37
N PHE A 651 0.25 42.47 8.51
CA PHE A 651 0.71 43.54 7.64
C PHE A 651 0.98 43.06 6.22
N LYS A 652 1.48 41.84 6.01
CA LYS A 652 1.56 41.23 4.67
C LYS A 652 0.18 41.18 3.98
N PHE A 653 -0.89 40.84 4.71
CA PHE A 653 -2.26 40.89 4.18
C PHE A 653 -2.72 42.33 3.88
N ILE A 654 -2.48 43.28 4.77
CA ILE A 654 -2.83 44.70 4.58
C ILE A 654 -2.13 45.28 3.36
N VAL A 655 -0.81 45.10 3.25
CA VAL A 655 0.03 45.60 2.14
C VAL A 655 -0.39 44.96 0.82
N ARG A 656 -0.62 43.65 0.79
CA ARG A 656 -1.09 42.96 -0.41
C ARG A 656 -2.48 43.43 -0.84
N SER A 657 -3.42 43.55 0.10
CA SER A 657 -4.78 44.05 -0.14
C SER A 657 -4.74 45.47 -0.74
N ARG A 658 -3.93 46.37 -0.16
CA ARG A 658 -3.70 47.73 -0.68
C ARG A 658 -3.09 47.73 -2.09
N SER A 659 -2.11 46.87 -2.33
CA SER A 659 -1.45 46.74 -3.63
C SER A 659 -2.43 46.29 -4.71
N LEU A 660 -3.31 45.32 -4.40
CA LEU A 660 -4.37 44.87 -5.32
C LEU A 660 -5.41 45.97 -5.57
N PHE A 661 -5.78 46.75 -4.54
CA PHE A 661 -6.66 47.91 -4.71
C PHE A 661 -6.01 48.98 -5.61
N ALA A 662 -4.72 49.27 -5.43
CA ALA A 662 -3.99 50.24 -6.25
C ALA A 662 -3.96 49.83 -7.73
N GLN A 663 -3.79 48.54 -8.00
CA GLN A 663 -3.77 47.97 -9.36
C GLN A 663 -5.13 48.08 -10.07
N LEU A 664 -6.24 47.97 -9.33
CA LEU A 664 -7.59 48.01 -9.90
C LEU A 664 -8.16 49.42 -10.05
N TYR A 665 -7.74 50.36 -9.21
CA TYR A 665 -8.35 51.69 -9.11
C TYR A 665 -7.37 52.86 -9.36
N GLU A 666 -6.22 52.61 -10.00
CA GLU A 666 -5.24 53.62 -10.41
C GLU A 666 -4.79 54.52 -9.23
N GLU A 667 -4.33 53.92 -8.14
CA GLU A 667 -3.81 54.62 -6.94
C GLU A 667 -4.78 55.56 -6.19
N LYS A 668 -6.08 55.54 -6.50
CA LYS A 668 -7.09 56.27 -5.71
C LYS A 668 -7.04 55.87 -4.22
N GLU A 669 -7.40 56.82 -3.34
CA GLU A 669 -7.42 56.69 -1.87
C GLU A 669 -6.07 56.47 -1.17
N GLN A 670 -4.94 56.78 -1.82
CA GLN A 670 -3.62 56.70 -1.17
C GLN A 670 -3.53 57.55 0.11
N VAL A 671 -4.08 58.77 0.08
CA VAL A 671 -4.07 59.69 1.24
C VAL A 671 -4.86 59.15 2.43
N GLU A 672 -6.02 58.53 2.18
CA GLU A 672 -6.87 57.95 3.23
C GLU A 672 -6.21 56.70 3.86
N PHE A 673 -5.54 55.89 3.04
CA PHE A 673 -4.73 54.78 3.52
C PHE A 673 -3.57 55.28 4.38
N GLU A 674 -2.86 56.32 3.93
CA GLU A 674 -1.74 56.87 4.66
C GLU A 674 -2.18 57.46 6.01
N GLU A 675 -3.32 58.16 6.05
CA GLU A 675 -3.91 58.68 7.28
C GLU A 675 -4.34 57.55 8.23
N SER A 676 -4.95 56.49 7.71
CA SER A 676 -5.34 55.31 8.50
C SER A 676 -4.13 54.60 9.10
N LEU A 677 -3.04 54.48 8.33
CA LEU A 677 -1.79 53.90 8.81
C LEU A 677 -1.13 54.79 9.86
N LYS A 678 -1.10 56.12 9.66
CA LYS A 678 -0.61 57.08 10.68
C LYS A 678 -1.37 56.93 12.00
N LYS A 679 -2.72 56.89 11.95
CA LYS A 679 -3.57 56.65 13.13
C LYS A 679 -3.26 55.33 13.83
N LEU A 680 -2.95 54.27 13.08
CA LEU A 680 -2.55 52.98 13.65
C LEU A 680 -1.20 53.08 14.38
N PHE A 681 -0.20 53.73 13.78
CA PHE A 681 1.09 53.97 14.43
C PHE A 681 0.95 54.88 15.66
N GLU A 682 0.06 55.87 15.63
CA GLU A 682 -0.30 56.67 16.81
C GLU A 682 -0.86 55.80 17.95
N SER A 683 -1.75 54.84 17.65
CA SER A 683 -2.25 53.87 18.64
C SER A 683 -1.11 52.99 19.21
N ILE A 684 -0.15 52.56 18.39
CA ILE A 684 1.06 51.86 18.85
C ILE A 684 1.90 52.78 19.75
N ASN A 685 2.07 54.05 19.38
CA ASN A 685 2.81 55.03 20.18
C ASN A 685 2.13 55.26 21.54
N ASN A 686 0.81 55.31 21.59
CA ASN A 686 0.04 55.39 22.84
C ASN A 686 0.25 54.15 23.72
N LEU A 687 0.33 52.95 23.13
CA LEU A 687 0.70 51.74 23.85
C LEU A 687 2.12 51.83 24.46
N MET A 688 3.08 52.43 23.73
CA MET A 688 4.45 52.64 24.23
C MET A 688 4.52 53.68 25.37
N LYS A 689 3.64 54.68 25.38
CA LYS A 689 3.55 55.71 26.45
C LYS A 689 2.86 55.20 27.72
N SER A 690 2.07 54.13 27.64
CA SER A 690 1.32 53.60 28.78
C SER A 690 2.23 53.17 29.93
N GLN A 691 1.90 53.60 31.15
CA GLN A 691 2.69 53.33 32.36
C GLN A 691 2.23 52.07 33.14
N GLN A 692 1.23 51.36 32.63
CA GLN A 692 0.65 50.20 33.30
C GLN A 692 1.59 48.99 33.31
N VAL A 693 1.51 48.16 34.34
CA VAL A 693 2.40 46.98 34.48
C VAL A 693 2.05 45.89 33.47
N THR A 694 0.77 45.76 33.13
CA THR A 694 0.23 44.79 32.16
C THR A 694 0.67 45.05 30.72
N THR A 695 1.05 46.29 30.38
CA THR A 695 1.46 46.68 29.02
C THR A 695 2.94 46.42 28.73
N ILE A 696 3.79 46.16 29.74
CA ILE A 696 5.23 45.94 29.57
C ILE A 696 5.52 44.77 28.60
N LEU A 697 4.79 43.66 28.74
CA LEU A 697 4.94 42.49 27.87
C LEU A 697 4.55 42.83 26.41
N LEU A 698 3.56 43.71 26.22
CA LEU A 698 3.09 44.15 24.91
C LEU A 698 4.05 45.15 24.27
N GLN A 699 4.65 46.04 25.06
CA GLN A 699 5.71 46.96 24.63
C GLN A 699 6.95 46.17 24.15
N VAL A 700 7.36 45.14 24.89
CA VAL A 700 8.44 44.22 24.47
C VAL A 700 8.10 43.50 23.17
N ALA A 701 6.88 42.97 23.04
CA ALA A 701 6.44 42.30 21.82
C ALA A 701 6.39 43.26 20.62
N SER A 702 5.91 44.48 20.82
CA SER A 702 5.87 45.51 19.78
C SER A 702 7.28 45.87 19.29
N LEU A 703 8.25 46.06 20.21
CA LEU A 703 9.64 46.32 19.85
C LEU A 703 10.30 45.18 19.07
N LYS A 704 9.89 43.94 19.35
CA LYS A 704 10.43 42.73 18.71
C LYS A 704 9.85 42.48 17.31
N TYR A 705 8.55 42.66 17.12
CA TYR A 705 7.86 42.26 15.87
C TYR A 705 7.57 43.44 14.93
N LEU A 706 7.61 44.69 15.39
CA LEU A 706 7.44 45.84 14.50
C LEU A 706 8.53 45.94 13.41
N PRO A 707 9.83 45.66 13.69
CA PRO A 707 10.85 45.74 12.64
C PRO A 707 10.60 44.81 11.44
N SER A 708 10.03 43.60 11.65
CA SER A 708 9.76 42.67 10.54
C SER A 708 8.64 43.15 9.62
N VAL A 709 7.71 43.97 10.12
CA VAL A 709 6.64 44.60 9.34
C VAL A 709 7.16 45.65 8.35
N LEU A 710 8.25 46.34 8.69
CA LEU A 710 8.73 47.48 7.92
C LEU A 710 9.18 47.11 6.52
N HIS A 711 9.68 45.88 6.32
CA HIS A 711 10.06 45.39 4.99
C HIS A 711 8.91 45.53 3.99
N ASP A 712 7.70 45.12 4.39
CA ASP A 712 6.55 45.10 3.50
C ASP A 712 5.88 46.49 3.41
N VAL A 713 5.83 47.25 4.51
CA VAL A 713 5.22 48.59 4.54
C VAL A 713 5.95 49.60 3.66
N VAL A 714 7.28 49.50 3.54
CA VAL A 714 8.11 50.38 2.69
C VAL A 714 7.73 50.29 1.20
N THR A 715 7.04 49.23 0.78
CA THR A 715 6.59 49.07 -0.61
C THR A 715 5.37 49.91 -0.96
N VAL A 716 4.57 50.33 0.03
CA VAL A 716 3.26 51.01 -0.17
C VAL A 716 3.15 52.36 0.53
N PHE A 717 4.16 52.76 1.31
CA PHE A 717 4.14 53.97 2.14
C PHE A 717 5.42 54.80 1.96
N ASP A 718 5.28 56.12 2.09
CA ASP A 718 6.40 57.05 1.94
C ASP A 718 7.50 56.83 2.99
N VAL A 719 8.74 56.77 2.53
CA VAL A 719 9.91 56.42 3.33
C VAL A 719 10.18 57.49 4.39
N LYS A 720 10.08 58.76 4.01
CA LYS A 720 10.36 59.88 4.89
C LYS A 720 9.32 59.97 6.01
N LEU A 721 8.03 59.82 5.68
CA LEU A 721 6.95 59.77 6.68
C LEU A 721 7.08 58.54 7.60
N LEU A 722 7.44 57.37 7.08
CA LEU A 722 7.64 56.17 7.89
C LEU A 722 8.77 56.35 8.90
N SER A 723 9.89 56.95 8.47
CA SER A 723 11.02 57.27 9.35
C SER A 723 10.65 58.27 10.43
N GLN A 724 9.76 59.23 10.15
CA GLN A 724 9.22 60.14 11.17
C GLN A 724 8.36 59.40 12.20
N LEU A 725 7.47 58.51 11.77
CA LEU A 725 6.65 57.69 12.68
C LEU A 725 7.50 56.78 13.57
N LEU A 726 8.58 56.20 13.02
CA LEU A 726 9.54 55.41 13.80
C LEU A 726 10.31 56.25 14.81
N LEU A 727 10.68 57.48 14.44
CA LEU A 727 11.29 58.42 15.39
C LEU A 727 10.36 58.70 16.56
N GLU A 728 9.09 59.02 16.30
CA GLU A 728 8.06 59.24 17.32
C GLU A 728 7.84 58.00 18.20
N PHE A 729 7.85 56.80 17.60
CA PHE A 729 7.76 55.53 18.31
C PHE A 729 8.91 55.33 19.32
N TYR A 730 10.16 55.57 18.92
CA TYR A 730 11.30 55.41 19.84
C TYR A 730 11.38 56.51 20.91
N ILE A 731 10.96 57.73 20.60
CA ILE A 731 10.89 58.83 21.57
C ILE A 731 9.79 58.58 22.60
N SER A 732 8.70 57.91 22.22
CA SER A 732 7.58 57.58 23.11
C SER A 732 7.94 56.60 24.23
N ILE A 733 9.12 55.97 24.19
CA ILE A 733 9.58 54.98 25.18
C ILE A 733 10.23 55.71 26.38
N PRO A 734 9.79 55.44 27.62
CA PRO A 734 10.39 56.05 28.81
C PRO A 734 11.90 55.74 28.96
N PRO A 735 12.74 56.72 29.33
CA PRO A 735 14.21 56.62 29.28
C PRO A 735 14.83 55.59 30.25
N ASN A 736 14.07 55.04 31.20
CA ASN A 736 14.58 54.06 32.17
C ASN A 736 13.93 52.67 32.03
N LYS A 737 13.17 52.41 30.95
CA LYS A 737 12.50 51.12 30.72
C LYS A 737 12.83 50.57 29.34
N LEU A 738 12.94 49.23 29.25
CA LEU A 738 13.07 48.48 27.99
C LEU A 738 14.27 48.86 27.10
N GLN A 739 15.35 49.39 27.69
CA GLN A 739 16.49 49.90 26.92
C GLN A 739 17.20 48.83 26.09
N LYS A 740 17.40 47.64 26.67
CA LYS A 740 17.91 46.48 25.94
C LYS A 740 17.07 46.16 24.68
N GLN A 741 15.74 46.07 24.83
CA GLN A 741 14.83 45.75 23.74
C GLN A 741 14.76 46.88 22.71
N LYS A 742 14.89 48.14 23.15
CA LYS A 742 14.94 49.33 22.29
C LYS A 742 16.14 49.26 21.34
N ILE A 743 17.34 48.99 21.87
CA ILE A 743 18.57 48.86 21.07
C ILE A 743 18.49 47.67 20.11
N GLN A 744 18.01 46.51 20.57
CA GLN A 744 17.81 45.34 19.70
C GLN A 744 16.87 45.62 18.54
N SER A 745 15.76 46.33 18.80
CA SER A 745 14.82 46.77 17.76
C SER A 745 15.49 47.70 16.75
N MET A 746 16.30 48.67 17.21
CA MET A 746 17.08 49.56 16.34
C MET A 746 18.05 48.78 15.46
N THR A 747 18.72 47.75 15.99
CA THR A 747 19.64 46.90 15.20
C THR A 747 18.92 46.18 14.06
N GLU A 748 17.72 45.66 14.32
CA GLU A 748 16.91 45.02 13.27
C GLU A 748 16.45 46.03 12.20
N ILE A 749 16.13 47.27 12.57
CA ILE A 749 15.82 48.32 11.58
C ILE A 749 17.04 48.67 10.73
N VAL A 750 18.22 48.77 11.33
CA VAL A 750 19.47 49.05 10.59
C VAL A 750 19.79 47.93 9.59
N ARG A 751 19.47 46.67 9.93
CA ARG A 751 19.61 45.52 9.03
C ARG A 751 18.61 45.52 7.87
N SER A 752 17.52 46.28 7.97
CA SER A 752 16.46 46.32 6.94
C SER A 752 16.82 47.21 5.74
N GLU A 753 16.14 46.98 4.61
CA GLU A 753 16.28 47.81 3.38
C GLU A 753 15.90 49.29 3.61
N LEU A 754 15.12 49.58 4.66
CA LEU A 754 14.70 50.94 5.00
C LEU A 754 15.91 51.82 5.34
N PHE A 755 16.90 51.30 6.09
CA PHE A 755 18.06 52.09 6.52
C PHE A 755 19.07 52.32 5.38
N LYS A 756 18.93 51.61 4.25
CA LYS A 756 19.75 51.90 3.06
C LYS A 756 19.34 53.20 2.36
N LYS A 757 18.11 53.69 2.60
CA LYS A 757 17.61 54.92 1.98
C LYS A 757 18.12 56.15 2.75
N LYS A 758 18.65 57.15 2.02
CA LYS A 758 19.24 58.37 2.60
C LYS A 758 18.27 59.10 3.54
N GLU A 759 17.01 59.27 3.12
CA GLU A 759 15.96 59.98 3.87
C GLU A 759 15.71 59.38 5.25
N CYS A 760 15.79 58.06 5.37
CA CYS A 760 15.64 57.36 6.65
C CYS A 760 16.83 57.60 7.57
N ARG A 761 18.06 57.51 7.03
CA ARG A 761 19.28 57.76 7.79
C ARG A 761 19.34 59.17 8.34
N ASP A 762 18.95 60.16 7.54
CA ASP A 762 18.94 61.57 7.96
C ASP A 762 18.05 61.80 9.20
N ILE A 763 17.01 60.98 9.39
CA ILE A 763 16.05 61.09 10.50
C ILE A 763 16.43 60.18 11.67
N LEU A 764 16.72 58.91 11.43
CA LEU A 764 16.92 57.90 12.49
C LEU A 764 18.35 57.87 13.03
N LEU A 765 19.37 58.15 12.21
CA LEU A 765 20.76 58.07 12.64
C LEU A 765 21.08 59.03 13.80
N PRO A 766 20.64 60.31 13.80
CA PRO A 766 20.87 61.20 14.93
C PRO A 766 20.32 60.64 16.25
N MET A 767 19.08 60.14 16.23
CA MET A 767 18.42 59.56 17.40
C MET A 767 19.14 58.30 17.90
N MET A 768 19.51 57.37 17.00
CA MET A 768 20.27 56.17 17.36
C MET A 768 21.63 56.53 17.95
N THR A 769 22.31 57.55 17.42
CA THR A 769 23.61 58.00 17.95
C THR A 769 23.50 58.65 19.32
N ASP A 770 22.46 59.44 19.60
CA ASP A 770 22.26 60.04 20.92
C ASP A 770 21.85 59.00 21.97
N GLU A 771 21.06 57.98 21.59
CA GLU A 771 20.74 56.85 22.47
C GLU A 771 22.00 56.02 22.77
N LEU A 772 22.78 55.64 21.75
CA LEU A 772 24.05 54.93 21.93
C LEU A 772 25.00 55.70 22.86
N LYS A 773 25.09 57.01 22.71
CA LYS A 773 25.92 57.85 23.58
C LYS A 773 25.45 57.78 25.03
N THR A 774 24.14 57.92 25.25
CA THR A 774 23.54 57.90 26.59
C THR A 774 23.76 56.56 27.29
N GLN A 775 23.64 55.45 26.56
CA GLN A 775 23.82 54.10 27.08
C GLN A 775 25.30 53.77 27.34
N LEU A 776 26.22 54.23 26.49
CA LEU A 776 27.66 54.03 26.66
C LEU A 776 28.27 54.90 27.79
N ASP A 777 27.61 56.01 28.18
CA ASP A 777 28.05 56.90 29.26
C ASP A 777 27.56 56.44 30.67
N GLN A 778 26.59 55.50 30.77
CA GLN A 778 26.07 54.98 32.05
C GLN A 778 27.09 54.07 32.77
N ARG A 779 27.23 54.22 34.10
CA ARG A 779 28.36 53.71 34.92
C ARG A 779 28.01 52.61 35.94
N ASP A 780 27.02 51.77 35.70
CA ASP A 780 26.63 50.72 36.66
C ASP A 780 27.24 49.34 36.34
N GLU A 781 28.12 48.85 37.23
CA GLU A 781 29.05 47.73 37.00
C GLU A 781 28.42 46.32 36.82
N LYS A 782 27.16 46.08 37.22
CA LYS A 782 26.56 44.71 37.22
C LYS A 782 25.61 44.41 36.05
N GLN A 783 25.13 45.41 35.31
CA GLN A 783 24.24 45.25 34.13
C GLN A 783 24.95 45.57 32.80
N GLN A 784 26.11 46.24 32.84
CA GLN A 784 26.86 46.72 31.67
C GLN A 784 27.24 45.63 30.64
N ASN A 785 27.72 44.45 31.05
CA ASN A 785 28.31 43.51 30.08
C ASN A 785 27.36 42.99 29.00
N GLN A 786 26.05 42.85 29.30
CA GLN A 786 25.07 42.42 28.29
C GLN A 786 24.56 43.59 27.45
N GLU A 787 24.32 44.77 28.04
CA GLU A 787 23.78 45.94 27.33
C GLU A 787 24.82 46.57 26.40
N LEU A 788 26.08 46.54 26.81
CA LEU A 788 27.21 47.04 26.03
C LEU A 788 27.46 46.18 24.78
N LYS A 789 27.23 44.87 24.85
CA LYS A 789 27.26 43.97 23.68
C LYS A 789 26.26 44.40 22.61
N TYR A 790 25.03 44.76 22.98
CA TYR A 790 24.01 45.22 22.02
C TYR A 790 24.33 46.61 21.45
N CYS A 791 24.93 47.49 22.25
CA CYS A 791 25.41 48.80 21.77
C CYS A 791 26.52 48.65 20.72
N ILE A 792 27.48 47.74 20.97
CA ILE A 792 28.54 47.41 20.01
C ILE A 792 27.95 46.79 18.75
N GLU A 793 27.01 45.86 18.90
CA GLU A 793 26.34 45.22 17.77
C GLU A 793 25.61 46.26 16.91
N LEU A 794 24.82 47.16 17.51
CA LEU A 794 24.13 48.23 16.79
C LEU A 794 25.13 49.14 16.05
N LEU A 795 26.18 49.61 16.73
CA LEU A 795 27.20 50.47 16.12
C LEU A 795 27.90 49.76 14.95
N ASN A 796 28.22 48.47 15.10
CA ASN A 796 28.84 47.69 14.05
C ASN A 796 27.93 47.59 12.82
N HIS A 797 26.65 47.25 12.99
CA HIS A 797 25.71 47.16 11.87
C HIS A 797 25.49 48.51 11.18
N ILE A 798 25.47 49.62 11.93
CA ILE A 798 25.38 50.96 11.34
C ILE A 798 26.60 51.21 10.44
N LEU A 799 27.81 50.91 10.93
CA LEU A 799 29.05 51.10 10.16
C LEU A 799 29.12 50.16 8.96
N GLU A 800 28.74 48.90 9.12
CA GLU A 800 28.67 47.91 8.03
C GLU A 800 27.76 48.41 6.90
N VAL A 801 26.53 48.84 7.21
CA VAL A 801 25.61 49.36 6.20
C VAL A 801 26.14 50.65 5.55
N LEU A 802 26.75 51.55 6.32
CA LEU A 802 27.34 52.78 5.77
C LEU A 802 28.58 52.53 4.90
N SER A 803 29.24 51.37 5.06
CA SER A 803 30.41 50.93 4.28
C SER A 803 30.04 50.22 2.97
N GLN A 804 28.78 49.80 2.80
CA GLN A 804 28.35 49.09 1.59
C GLN A 804 28.31 50.03 0.37
N PRO A 805 28.71 49.56 -0.82
CA PRO A 805 28.78 50.40 -2.03
C PRO A 805 27.41 50.85 -2.55
N ASN A 806 26.33 50.15 -2.18
CA ASN A 806 24.99 50.35 -2.75
C ASN A 806 24.13 51.40 -2.01
N VAL A 807 24.70 52.15 -1.07
CA VAL A 807 23.95 52.91 -0.05
C VAL A 807 24.09 54.43 -0.21
N GLY A 808 24.57 54.90 -1.37
CA GLY A 808 24.69 56.33 -1.70
C GLY A 808 25.77 57.08 -0.89
N LEU A 809 25.72 58.43 -0.89
CA LEU A 809 26.69 59.27 -0.16
C LEU A 809 26.52 59.10 1.36
N THR A 810 27.55 58.60 2.04
CA THR A 810 27.57 58.33 3.50
C THR A 810 28.55 59.19 4.28
N HIS A 811 29.26 60.11 3.62
CA HIS A 811 30.30 60.94 4.23
C HIS A 811 29.80 61.76 5.42
N ASP A 812 28.67 62.48 5.25
CA ASP A 812 28.08 63.32 6.29
C ASP A 812 27.61 62.49 7.50
N HIS A 813 27.11 61.28 7.25
CA HIS A 813 26.68 60.33 8.28
C HIS A 813 27.86 59.79 9.10
N LEU A 814 28.96 59.44 8.44
CA LEU A 814 30.18 58.98 9.10
C LEU A 814 30.81 60.12 9.93
N GLN A 815 30.86 61.34 9.39
CA GLN A 815 31.33 62.52 10.11
C GLN A 815 30.49 62.81 11.35
N TRP A 816 29.17 62.65 11.27
CA TRP A 816 28.26 62.78 12.41
C TRP A 816 28.57 61.76 13.51
N ILE A 817 28.71 60.47 13.16
CA ILE A 817 29.06 59.40 14.10
C ILE A 817 30.41 59.69 14.77
N ILE A 818 31.43 60.06 13.99
CA ILE A 818 32.78 60.38 14.51
C ILE A 818 32.70 61.54 15.51
N THR A 819 31.98 62.61 15.17
CA THR A 819 31.89 63.81 16.02
C THR A 819 31.16 63.52 17.33
N LYS A 820 30.11 62.69 17.30
CA LYS A 820 29.23 62.44 18.46
C LYS A 820 29.68 61.29 19.35
N LEU A 821 30.18 60.20 18.79
CA LEU A 821 30.42 58.95 19.51
C LEU A 821 31.90 58.62 19.73
N LEU A 822 32.84 59.12 18.92
CA LEU A 822 34.25 58.71 19.00
C LEU A 822 34.85 58.89 20.40
N ARG A 823 34.58 60.02 21.06
CA ARG A 823 35.09 60.30 22.41
C ARG A 823 34.49 59.36 23.46
N THR A 824 33.20 59.07 23.35
CA THR A 824 32.49 58.17 24.28
C THR A 824 32.96 56.73 24.07
N VAL A 825 33.01 56.25 22.83
CA VAL A 825 33.54 54.92 22.47
C VAL A 825 34.98 54.74 22.96
N ASN A 826 35.87 55.71 22.72
CA ASN A 826 37.26 55.63 23.19
C ASN A 826 37.34 55.53 24.73
N ARG A 827 36.51 56.29 25.45
CA ARG A 827 36.45 56.19 26.93
C ARG A 827 35.95 54.83 27.39
N THR A 828 34.91 54.31 26.74
CA THR A 828 34.35 52.98 27.04
C THR A 828 35.36 51.87 26.75
N VAL A 829 36.09 51.94 25.63
CA VAL A 829 37.16 50.99 25.28
C VAL A 829 38.33 51.03 26.28
N ILE A 830 38.73 52.23 26.71
CA ILE A 830 39.77 52.39 27.76
C ILE A 830 39.30 51.78 29.09
N TYR A 831 38.02 51.89 29.41
CA TYR A 831 37.43 51.35 30.64
C TYR A 831 37.30 49.82 30.64
N LEU A 832 37.01 49.19 29.49
CA LEU A 832 36.79 47.74 29.41
C LEU A 832 38.06 46.90 29.66
N GLY A 833 39.26 47.49 29.57
CA GLY A 833 40.53 46.80 29.86
C GLY A 833 40.87 45.65 28.89
N LYS A 834 42.14 45.20 28.89
CA LYS A 834 42.62 44.14 27.97
C LYS A 834 42.19 42.71 28.32
N ASP A 835 41.57 42.50 29.49
CA ASP A 835 41.28 41.16 30.04
C ASP A 835 39.79 40.75 29.97
N GLN A 836 38.94 41.49 29.25
CA GLN A 836 37.53 41.12 29.07
C GLN A 836 37.27 40.33 27.77
N SER A 837 36.38 39.32 27.86
CA SER A 837 36.00 38.42 26.76
C SER A 837 35.35 39.10 25.54
N LEU A 838 34.94 40.36 25.65
CA LEU A 838 34.40 41.18 24.55
C LEU A 838 35.50 41.85 23.71
N VAL A 839 36.74 41.92 24.21
CA VAL A 839 37.90 42.49 23.51
C VAL A 839 38.71 41.39 22.79
N VAL A 840 38.54 40.13 23.21
CA VAL A 840 39.20 38.95 22.62
C VAL A 840 38.16 38.09 21.92
N SER A 841 37.72 38.52 20.75
CA SER A 841 37.10 37.63 19.75
C SER A 841 37.24 38.25 18.37
N ASN A 842 38.43 38.06 17.79
CA ASN A 842 38.59 38.03 16.33
C ASN A 842 38.41 36.59 15.86
#